data_AF-A0A1S8ZW25-F1
#
_entry.id   AF-A0A1S8ZW25-F1
#
_cell.length_a   1.000
_cell.length_b   1.000
_cell.length_c   1.000
_cell.angle_alpha   90.00
_cell.angle_beta   90.00
_cell.angle_gamma   90.00
#
_symmetry.space_group_name_H-M   'P 1'
#
loop_
_entity.id
_entity.type
_entity.pdbx_description
1 polymer ?
#
loop_
_entity_poly.entity_id
_entity_poly.type
_entity_poly.pdbx_seq_one_letter_code
_entity_poly.pdbx_strand_id
1 'polypeptide(L)'
;MKTTSAKEILLYFIFLISIASFAQNKSDRELILIDKDWRFSLGHLYDTKKDFGHAEGYFSYLTKTGFGDGPAAKDFDDRAWRKLDLPHDWAVEQEFSEKGSFSHGFKTAGKGFPEKSIGWYRKKINIPQNDQGKIISLKFDGVFRNSKVFFNGYFLGTEESGYNGFEYDVTAYVNYGGENTIVVRADASMEEGWFYEGAGIYRHVYLQKTNPIHIAQNGTYVTSEIKENLAEVTANVTIENKGNYKGPIEVVQTIFDRESKQVGFSFEDVNAPEFYKTGNYILKLTVKNPLLWDIESPNLYRLITQIRKDGKLIDSYETSFGIRTIKFDPEKGFFLNGKAIKLKGTNNHQDHAGIGTALPDELQYYRIKKLKEMGSNAYRCSHHPPTPELLKACDELGMLVIDETRLMGINDYHLNDLKRLIERDRNHPSIICWSVGNEEWNIEGGILGERITNVMQEFAKSLDATRPVTVGISSGFKSGISSVVEIMGYNYMGNGDIDAHRNEFKNQPGMGTEEGSTFATRGIYFTDDAKHYQSAYDKKPRPTFYSIEEGWKFYASRPYLAGMFIWTGFDYRGEPTPYGWPSVTSYFGMMDVCGFPKDNVFYLKSWWGSTPVLHIMPHWNWSGMEGKQIDVWVHSNCDEVELFLNKKSLGKKKMEQYGHLEWKVNYTPGTLEAIGYKNGKKIVTDIQKTTGNAENIKLSADAENPSNANVSVITVEVLDKKGLHIPTANDEITFDIKGGKILGVGNGDPTSLEKDQFIDDITLVPITNFEERKQAYVDNANQSALDESNAWKEAFKDRDYKNQASAYIYRGKFELKNNLQSNSVDFFYKKIGVNESVFVNGNLVTANTDDPQKYHLNKSVLKEGSNIITIRASPLQKVKDWDVMNTDPGIIRVITPSEPWKRKLFNGYAQIIVQKNESRSEVVLSASAKGLKPAVLNINQKKN
;
A
#
# COMPACT_ATOMS: atom_id res chain seq x y z
N MET A 1 23.74 66.07 16.88
CA MET A 1 24.37 64.77 16.56
C MET A 1 23.42 63.67 17.01
N LYS A 2 22.86 62.75 16.24
CA LYS A 2 22.80 62.51 14.79
C LYS A 2 21.31 62.49 14.42
N THR A 3 20.93 63.17 13.35
CA THR A 3 19.59 63.17 12.79
C THR A 3 19.32 61.82 12.14
N THR A 4 18.48 61.00 12.76
CA THR A 4 17.93 59.78 12.16
C THR A 4 17.02 60.19 11.01
N SER A 5 17.30 59.68 9.81
CA SER A 5 16.61 60.07 8.59
C SER A 5 15.18 59.52 8.57
N ALA A 6 14.20 60.31 8.14
CA ALA A 6 12.81 59.86 7.95
C ALA A 6 12.68 58.61 7.04
N LYS A 7 13.69 58.33 6.21
CA LYS A 7 13.77 57.10 5.41
C LYS A 7 14.05 55.85 6.24
N GLU A 8 14.80 55.93 7.33
CA GLU A 8 15.13 54.77 8.18
C GLU A 8 13.94 54.37 9.05
N ILE A 9 13.12 55.33 9.50
CA ILE A 9 11.87 55.06 10.21
C ILE A 9 10.83 54.43 9.27
N LEU A 10 10.74 54.89 8.01
CA LEU A 10 9.85 54.32 7.01
C LEU A 10 10.25 52.89 6.62
N LEU A 11 11.55 52.60 6.50
CA LEU A 11 12.07 51.25 6.24
C LEU A 11 11.83 50.30 7.41
N TYR A 12 11.99 50.74 8.65
CA TYR A 12 11.64 49.93 9.83
C TYR A 12 10.13 49.68 9.93
N PHE A 13 9.29 50.67 9.59
CA PHE A 13 7.83 50.49 9.56
C PHE A 13 7.37 49.54 8.45
N ILE A 14 7.96 49.64 7.25
CA ILE A 14 7.66 48.73 6.12
C ILE A 14 8.15 47.31 6.44
N PHE A 15 9.31 47.16 7.10
CA PHE A 15 9.83 45.85 7.49
C PHE A 15 8.98 45.21 8.61
N LEU A 16 8.55 45.98 9.61
CA LEU A 16 7.61 45.51 10.66
C LEU A 16 6.22 45.18 10.13
N ILE A 17 5.69 45.94 9.16
CA ILE A 17 4.42 45.61 8.47
C ILE A 17 4.58 44.33 7.66
N SER A 18 5.70 44.15 6.94
CA SER A 18 5.94 42.92 6.16
C SER A 18 6.09 41.68 7.05
N ILE A 19 6.74 41.77 8.22
CA ILE A 19 6.86 40.64 9.16
C ILE A 19 5.50 40.35 9.84
N ALA A 20 4.69 41.38 10.14
CA ALA A 20 3.34 41.20 10.65
C ALA A 20 2.37 40.60 9.62
N SER A 21 2.50 40.97 8.33
CA SER A 21 1.69 40.41 7.23
C SER A 21 2.07 38.97 6.89
N PHE A 22 3.34 38.57 7.04
CA PHE A 22 3.75 37.18 6.87
C PHE A 22 3.38 36.29 8.06
N ALA A 23 3.31 36.83 9.28
CA ALA A 23 2.85 36.10 10.46
C ALA A 23 1.32 35.87 10.50
N GLN A 24 0.54 36.67 9.78
CA GLN A 24 -0.94 36.58 9.76
C GLN A 24 -1.52 35.65 8.69
N ASN A 25 -0.69 35.04 7.82
CA ASN A 25 -1.16 34.27 6.66
C ASN A 25 -1.01 32.75 6.78
N LYS A 26 -0.66 32.21 7.96
CA LYS A 26 -0.62 30.74 8.15
C LYS A 26 -2.02 30.24 8.51
N SER A 27 -2.57 29.35 7.68
CA SER A 27 -3.81 28.62 7.98
C SER A 27 -3.69 27.88 9.31
N ASP A 28 -4.79 27.81 10.07
CA ASP A 28 -4.87 27.03 11.31
C ASP A 28 -5.01 25.50 11.04
N ARG A 29 -5.18 25.09 9.78
CA ARG A 29 -5.24 23.66 9.39
C ARG A 29 -3.87 23.02 9.36
N GLU A 30 -3.75 21.88 10.04
CA GLU A 30 -2.57 21.02 10.03
C GLU A 30 -3.00 19.58 9.69
N LEU A 31 -2.30 18.94 8.76
CA LEU A 31 -2.41 17.50 8.51
C LEU A 31 -1.03 16.89 8.76
N ILE A 32 -0.91 16.14 9.85
CA ILE A 32 0.38 15.64 10.34
C ILE A 32 0.41 14.13 10.13
N LEU A 33 1.34 13.65 9.30
CA LEU A 33 1.59 12.22 9.15
C LEU A 33 2.16 11.66 10.45
N ILE A 34 1.50 10.64 11.01
CA ILE A 34 1.87 10.04 12.31
C ILE A 34 2.27 8.57 12.19
N ASP A 35 2.84 8.18 11.05
CA ASP A 35 3.22 6.81 10.73
C ASP A 35 4.44 6.29 11.50
N LYS A 36 5.29 7.15 12.03
CA LYS A 36 6.51 6.71 12.73
C LYS A 36 6.23 6.18 14.13
N ASP A 37 7.08 5.30 14.63
CA ASP A 37 7.15 4.91 16.06
C ASP A 37 5.86 4.30 16.65
N TRP A 38 5.18 3.44 15.89
CA TRP A 38 4.08 2.62 16.41
C TRP A 38 4.61 1.41 17.18
N ARG A 39 3.82 0.91 18.11
CA ARG A 39 3.99 -0.39 18.77
C ARG A 39 3.06 -1.40 18.15
N PHE A 40 3.56 -2.60 17.86
CA PHE A 40 2.80 -3.68 17.25
C PHE A 40 2.99 -5.00 18.00
N SER A 41 1.90 -5.74 18.14
CA SER A 41 1.92 -7.16 18.51
C SER A 41 0.80 -7.91 17.81
N LEU A 42 1.07 -9.17 17.45
CA LEU A 42 0.01 -10.11 17.11
C LEU A 42 -0.83 -10.40 18.36
N GLY A 43 -2.14 -10.46 18.16
CA GLY A 43 -3.12 -10.94 19.11
C GLY A 43 -3.57 -12.35 18.74
N HIS A 44 -4.78 -12.72 19.15
CA HIS A 44 -5.33 -14.02 18.81
C HIS A 44 -6.83 -13.94 18.53
N LEU A 45 -7.31 -14.68 17.52
CA LEU A 45 -8.70 -14.58 17.06
C LEU A 45 -9.74 -14.95 18.12
N TYR A 46 -9.55 -16.07 18.84
CA TYR A 46 -10.52 -16.59 19.81
C TYR A 46 -9.99 -16.86 21.23
N ASP A 47 -8.68 -16.89 21.44
CA ASP A 47 -8.07 -17.09 22.77
C ASP A 47 -7.79 -15.71 23.38
N THR A 48 -8.73 -15.21 24.17
CA THR A 48 -8.69 -13.89 24.79
C THR A 48 -7.46 -13.66 25.65
N LYS A 49 -6.89 -14.69 26.29
CA LYS A 49 -5.64 -14.55 27.06
C LYS A 49 -4.45 -14.25 26.14
N LYS A 50 -4.41 -14.86 24.95
CA LYS A 50 -3.43 -14.56 23.91
C LYS A 50 -3.77 -13.28 23.13
N ASP A 51 -5.00 -12.80 23.23
CA ASP A 51 -5.45 -11.48 22.77
C ASP A 51 -5.43 -10.43 23.91
N PHE A 52 -4.48 -10.58 24.85
CA PHE A 52 -4.22 -9.60 25.91
C PHE A 52 -5.41 -9.28 26.84
N GLY A 53 -6.30 -10.24 27.05
CA GLY A 53 -7.51 -10.09 27.86
C GLY A 53 -8.57 -9.21 27.22
N HIS A 54 -8.53 -9.02 25.90
CA HIS A 54 -9.56 -8.25 25.19
C HIS A 54 -10.96 -8.83 25.43
N ALA A 55 -11.91 -7.95 25.74
CA ALA A 55 -13.30 -8.27 26.08
C ALA A 55 -13.49 -9.09 27.37
N GLU A 56 -12.47 -9.27 28.21
CA GLU A 56 -12.59 -9.97 29.50
C GLU A 56 -12.83 -9.04 30.71
N GLY A 57 -12.72 -7.72 30.51
CA GLY A 57 -12.86 -6.74 31.58
C GLY A 57 -14.27 -6.75 32.21
N TYR A 58 -14.35 -6.60 33.54
CA TYR A 58 -15.64 -6.50 34.26
C TYR A 58 -16.51 -5.34 33.74
N PHE A 59 -15.87 -4.24 33.35
CA PHE A 59 -16.47 -3.18 32.53
C PHE A 59 -15.69 -3.08 31.23
N SER A 60 -16.30 -3.50 30.12
CA SER A 60 -15.72 -3.33 28.78
C SER A 60 -15.95 -1.92 28.25
N TYR A 61 -15.28 -1.60 27.15
CA TYR A 61 -15.40 -0.33 26.42
C TYR A 61 -16.80 -0.03 25.88
N LEU A 62 -17.68 -1.03 25.81
CA LEU A 62 -19.10 -0.85 25.48
C LEU A 62 -19.98 -0.65 26.72
N THR A 63 -19.50 -1.09 27.89
CA THR A 63 -20.29 -1.03 29.14
C THR A 63 -20.15 0.33 29.82
N LYS A 64 -18.95 0.94 29.78
CA LYS A 64 -18.66 2.23 30.39
C LYS A 64 -17.78 3.07 29.48
N THR A 65 -18.24 4.29 29.17
CA THR A 65 -17.48 5.26 28.38
C THR A 65 -16.13 5.57 29.02
N GLY A 66 -15.05 5.53 28.23
CA GLY A 66 -13.67 5.80 28.67
C GLY A 66 -12.94 4.60 29.31
N PHE A 67 -13.58 3.43 29.41
CA PHE A 67 -12.95 2.22 29.94
C PHE A 67 -12.48 1.29 28.81
N GLY A 68 -11.20 1.38 28.44
CA GLY A 68 -10.55 0.38 27.57
C GLY A 68 -10.10 -0.83 28.38
N ASP A 69 -10.23 -2.03 27.82
CA ASP A 69 -9.69 -3.27 28.36
C ASP A 69 -8.47 -3.76 27.58
N GLY A 70 -7.62 -4.57 28.23
CA GLY A 70 -6.41 -5.09 27.59
C GLY A 70 -5.60 -3.97 26.91
N PRO A 71 -5.22 -4.12 25.63
CA PRO A 71 -4.48 -3.10 24.91
C PRO A 71 -5.27 -1.83 24.59
N ALA A 72 -6.60 -1.80 24.75
CA ALA A 72 -7.37 -0.55 24.64
C ALA A 72 -7.23 0.34 25.89
N ALA A 73 -6.82 -0.23 27.03
CA ALA A 73 -6.63 0.54 28.26
C ALA A 73 -5.54 1.61 28.09
N LYS A 74 -5.78 2.79 28.67
CA LYS A 74 -4.85 3.93 28.62
C LYS A 74 -3.46 3.54 29.13
N ASP A 75 -3.43 2.89 30.30
CA ASP A 75 -2.20 2.56 31.04
C ASP A 75 -1.66 1.16 30.71
N PHE A 76 -2.13 0.52 29.63
CA PHE A 76 -1.56 -0.75 29.18
C PHE A 76 -0.08 -0.59 28.84
N ASP A 77 0.75 -1.47 29.40
CA ASP A 77 2.19 -1.48 29.17
C ASP A 77 2.54 -2.26 27.90
N ASP A 78 2.82 -1.51 26.84
CA ASP A 78 3.23 -2.00 25.51
C ASP A 78 4.75 -1.93 25.28
N ARG A 79 5.56 -1.67 26.31
CA ARG A 79 7.02 -1.46 26.13
C ARG A 79 7.72 -2.64 25.48
N ALA A 80 7.21 -3.85 25.74
CA ALA A 80 7.69 -5.10 25.17
C ALA A 80 7.29 -5.33 23.69
N TRP A 81 6.32 -4.59 23.16
CA TRP A 81 5.86 -4.76 21.78
C TRP A 81 6.91 -4.27 20.76
N ARG A 82 6.84 -4.82 19.54
CA ARG A 82 7.69 -4.42 18.41
C ARG A 82 7.49 -2.93 18.14
N LYS A 83 8.57 -2.18 17.88
CA LYS A 83 8.46 -0.84 17.29
C LYS A 83 8.53 -0.96 15.78
N LEU A 84 7.67 -0.23 15.07
CA LEU A 84 7.68 -0.16 13.60
C LEU A 84 7.12 1.18 13.12
N ASP A 85 7.30 1.44 11.83
CA ASP A 85 6.67 2.55 11.12
C ASP A 85 5.56 1.99 10.22
N LEU A 86 4.52 2.80 9.99
CA LEU A 86 3.48 2.56 9.00
C LEU A 86 3.92 3.11 7.62
N PRO A 87 3.25 2.72 6.51
CA PRO A 87 2.27 1.63 6.42
C PRO A 87 2.87 0.26 6.76
N HIS A 88 2.05 -0.64 7.26
CA HIS A 88 2.47 -1.98 7.70
C HIS A 88 1.46 -3.06 7.32
N ASP A 89 1.96 -4.07 6.60
CA ASP A 89 1.27 -5.31 6.24
C ASP A 89 1.96 -6.48 6.97
N TRP A 90 1.35 -7.02 8.04
CA TRP A 90 1.99 -8.12 8.76
C TRP A 90 1.84 -9.46 8.05
N ALA A 91 0.91 -9.58 7.09
CA ALA A 91 0.69 -10.84 6.36
C ALA A 91 1.89 -11.17 5.46
N VAL A 92 2.56 -10.15 4.91
CA VAL A 92 3.74 -10.36 4.04
C VAL A 92 4.91 -10.93 4.83
N GLU A 93 4.99 -10.61 6.12
CA GLU A 93 6.00 -11.11 7.06
C GLU A 93 5.80 -12.59 7.42
N GLN A 94 4.62 -13.15 7.13
CA GLN A 94 4.30 -14.53 7.51
C GLN A 94 4.89 -15.55 6.52
N GLU A 95 5.19 -16.73 7.06
CA GLU A 95 5.60 -17.90 6.28
C GLU A 95 4.45 -18.41 5.39
N PHE A 96 4.80 -19.28 4.44
CA PHE A 96 3.84 -19.95 3.56
C PHE A 96 3.40 -21.32 4.09
N SER A 97 2.18 -21.73 3.77
CA SER A 97 1.67 -23.08 4.06
C SER A 97 0.59 -23.46 3.06
N GLU A 98 0.56 -24.72 2.62
CA GLU A 98 -0.53 -25.28 1.80
C GLU A 98 -1.92 -25.11 2.43
N LYS A 99 -1.99 -24.95 3.76
CA LYS A 99 -3.23 -24.67 4.50
C LYS A 99 -3.68 -23.21 4.43
N GLY A 100 -2.82 -22.32 3.92
CA GLY A 100 -3.15 -20.93 3.64
C GLY A 100 -4.17 -20.79 2.53
N SER A 101 -4.78 -19.62 2.43
CA SER A 101 -5.77 -19.34 1.40
C SER A 101 -5.14 -19.31 0.02
N PHE A 102 -5.78 -20.00 -0.93
CA PHE A 102 -5.43 -19.97 -2.36
C PHE A 102 -5.44 -18.53 -2.89
N SER A 103 -6.48 -17.78 -2.56
CA SER A 103 -6.71 -16.40 -2.99
C SER A 103 -5.65 -15.44 -2.45
N HIS A 104 -5.05 -15.73 -1.28
CA HIS A 104 -4.09 -14.84 -0.62
C HIS A 104 -2.65 -15.38 -0.69
N GLY A 105 -2.36 -16.23 -1.68
CA GLY A 105 -1.01 -16.72 -1.97
C GLY A 105 -0.42 -17.58 -0.86
N PHE A 106 -1.27 -18.32 -0.16
CA PHE A 106 -0.88 -19.31 0.86
C PHE A 106 -0.06 -18.76 2.03
N LYS A 107 -0.17 -17.46 2.33
CA LYS A 107 0.39 -16.89 3.56
C LYS A 107 -0.31 -17.47 4.78
N THR A 108 0.45 -17.67 5.86
CA THR A 108 -0.07 -18.17 7.14
C THR A 108 -0.81 -17.08 7.93
N ALA A 109 -1.86 -16.51 7.33
CA ALA A 109 -2.77 -15.53 7.93
C ALA A 109 -4.22 -15.92 7.59
N GLY A 110 -5.19 -15.26 8.23
CA GLY A 110 -6.61 -15.57 8.05
C GLY A 110 -7.10 -16.73 8.95
N LYS A 111 -8.38 -17.09 8.82
CA LYS A 111 -9.11 -18.01 9.71
C LYS A 111 -8.38 -19.29 10.15
N GLY A 112 -7.54 -19.87 9.29
CA GLY A 112 -6.74 -21.06 9.59
C GLY A 112 -5.54 -20.85 10.52
N PHE A 113 -5.17 -19.59 10.78
CA PHE A 113 -4.00 -19.16 11.55
C PHE A 113 -4.43 -18.10 12.58
N PRO A 114 -5.17 -18.50 13.62
CA PRO A 114 -5.78 -17.57 14.58
C PRO A 114 -4.77 -16.73 15.37
N GLU A 115 -3.55 -17.20 15.54
CA GLU A 115 -2.42 -16.49 16.16
C GLU A 115 -1.75 -15.45 15.23
N LYS A 116 -2.16 -15.39 13.97
CA LYS A 116 -1.65 -14.46 12.93
C LYS A 116 -2.77 -13.68 12.23
N SER A 117 -4.00 -13.76 12.76
CA SER A 117 -5.18 -13.09 12.18
C SER A 117 -5.51 -11.75 12.82
N ILE A 118 -5.03 -11.51 14.05
CA ILE A 118 -5.29 -10.27 14.80
C ILE A 118 -4.00 -9.50 14.98
N GLY A 119 -4.03 -8.21 14.67
CA GLY A 119 -2.92 -7.28 14.90
C GLY A 119 -3.36 -6.12 15.79
N TRP A 120 -2.56 -5.81 16.82
CA TRP A 120 -2.76 -4.62 17.66
C TRP A 120 -1.68 -3.60 17.40
N TYR A 121 -2.10 -2.35 17.23
CA TYR A 121 -1.25 -1.18 17.07
C TYR A 121 -1.50 -0.20 18.21
N ARG A 122 -0.43 0.36 18.78
CA ARG A 122 -0.50 1.40 19.82
C ARG A 122 0.48 2.52 19.52
N LYS A 123 0.04 3.77 19.73
CA LYS A 123 0.90 4.95 19.57
C LYS A 123 0.60 5.99 20.64
N LYS A 124 1.65 6.58 21.17
CA LYS A 124 1.58 7.75 22.04
C LYS A 124 1.88 9.01 21.23
N ILE A 125 1.06 10.04 21.40
CA ILE A 125 1.24 11.37 20.80
C ILE A 125 1.05 12.45 21.85
N ASN A 126 1.75 13.57 21.70
CA ASN A 126 1.53 14.75 22.54
C ASN A 126 0.72 15.78 21.76
N ILE A 127 -0.34 16.31 22.39
CA ILE A 127 -1.14 17.39 21.82
C ILE A 127 -0.94 18.64 22.69
N PRO A 128 -0.34 19.72 22.16
CA PRO A 128 -0.06 20.93 22.92
C PRO A 128 -1.31 21.59 23.53
N GLN A 129 -1.14 22.28 24.66
CA GLN A 129 -2.23 23.04 25.30
C GLN A 129 -2.83 24.09 24.35
N ASN A 130 -1.99 24.69 23.49
CA ASN A 130 -2.40 25.73 22.55
C ASN A 130 -3.30 25.22 21.40
N ASP A 131 -3.46 23.90 21.26
CA ASP A 131 -4.44 23.33 20.32
C ASP A 131 -5.85 23.25 20.94
N GLN A 132 -6.02 23.61 22.22
CA GLN A 132 -7.35 23.67 22.85
C GLN A 132 -8.26 24.65 22.10
N GLY A 133 -9.43 24.17 21.69
CA GLY A 133 -10.40 24.93 20.88
C GLY A 133 -10.28 24.70 19.37
N LYS A 134 -9.26 23.97 18.90
CA LYS A 134 -9.24 23.37 17.56
C LYS A 134 -10.08 22.09 17.55
N ILE A 135 -10.50 21.67 16.36
CA ILE A 135 -11.01 20.32 16.10
C ILE A 135 -9.81 19.42 15.84
N ILE A 136 -9.76 18.28 16.52
CA ILE A 136 -8.69 17.30 16.44
C ILE A 136 -9.28 15.98 15.97
N SER A 137 -8.77 15.44 14.86
CA SER A 137 -9.24 14.18 14.29
C SER A 137 -8.10 13.21 13.99
N LEU A 138 -8.41 11.92 14.05
CA LEU A 138 -7.57 10.84 13.53
C LEU A 138 -8.13 10.40 12.18
N LYS A 139 -7.30 10.44 11.14
CA LYS A 139 -7.65 10.00 9.78
C LYS A 139 -6.84 8.77 9.41
N PHE A 140 -7.52 7.75 8.89
CA PHE A 140 -6.93 6.53 8.38
C PHE A 140 -7.29 6.40 6.90
N ASP A 141 -6.30 6.21 6.04
CA ASP A 141 -6.55 6.01 4.60
C ASP A 141 -6.99 4.58 4.27
N GLY A 142 -6.75 3.63 5.19
CA GLY A 142 -7.24 2.25 5.12
C GLY A 142 -6.56 1.34 6.15
N VAL A 143 -7.36 0.43 6.72
CA VAL A 143 -6.88 -0.62 7.64
C VAL A 143 -7.53 -1.92 7.19
N PHE A 144 -6.72 -2.93 6.85
CA PHE A 144 -7.23 -4.24 6.45
C PHE A 144 -7.22 -5.20 7.66
N ARG A 145 -8.37 -5.59 8.21
CA ARG A 145 -9.73 -5.03 8.04
C ARG A 145 -10.46 -5.09 9.37
N ASN A 146 -11.77 -4.77 9.37
CA ASN A 146 -12.62 -4.87 10.56
C ASN A 146 -11.96 -4.25 11.80
N SER A 147 -11.46 -3.02 11.61
CA SER A 147 -10.62 -2.35 12.57
C SER A 147 -11.46 -1.74 13.68
N LYS A 148 -11.01 -1.87 14.93
CA LYS A 148 -11.56 -1.16 16.09
C LYS A 148 -10.56 -0.11 16.55
N VAL A 149 -11.02 1.13 16.71
CA VAL A 149 -10.14 2.25 17.09
C VAL A 149 -10.51 2.79 18.47
N PHE A 150 -9.49 3.07 19.26
CA PHE A 150 -9.62 3.69 20.58
C PHE A 150 -8.68 4.88 20.72
N PHE A 151 -9.11 5.85 21.52
CA PHE A 151 -8.30 6.99 21.92
C PHE A 151 -8.42 7.23 23.41
N ASN A 152 -7.32 7.18 24.16
CA ASN A 152 -7.29 7.30 25.62
C ASN A 152 -8.25 6.33 26.36
N GLY A 153 -8.53 5.16 25.78
CA GLY A 153 -9.48 4.17 26.31
C GLY A 153 -10.94 4.36 25.86
N TYR A 154 -11.25 5.43 25.12
CA TYR A 154 -12.56 5.63 24.51
C TYR A 154 -12.64 4.86 23.19
N PHE A 155 -13.65 3.99 23.04
CA PHE A 155 -13.96 3.35 21.78
C PHE A 155 -14.56 4.38 20.81
N LEU A 156 -13.98 4.49 19.62
CA LEU A 156 -14.40 5.46 18.60
C LEU A 156 -15.34 4.83 17.58
N GLY A 157 -15.12 3.56 17.23
CA GLY A 157 -15.95 2.84 16.27
C GLY A 157 -15.23 1.63 15.66
N THR A 158 -15.98 0.96 14.79
CA THR A 158 -15.50 -0.14 13.95
C THR A 158 -15.55 0.31 12.49
N GLU A 159 -14.47 0.10 11.73
CA GLU A 159 -14.48 0.17 10.27
C GLU A 159 -14.35 -1.25 9.71
N GLU A 160 -15.39 -1.73 9.02
CA GLU A 160 -15.42 -3.09 8.47
C GLU A 160 -14.64 -3.21 7.15
N SER A 161 -14.66 -2.16 6.33
CA SER A 161 -14.00 -2.13 5.02
C SER A 161 -12.48 -2.23 5.15
N GLY A 162 -11.87 -3.06 4.29
CA GLY A 162 -10.43 -3.12 4.13
C GLY A 162 -9.82 -1.98 3.29
N TYR A 163 -10.63 -1.15 2.63
CA TYR A 163 -10.17 -0.26 1.56
C TYR A 163 -10.60 1.20 1.72
N ASN A 164 -11.73 1.47 2.34
CA ASN A 164 -12.19 2.84 2.51
C ASN A 164 -11.47 3.56 3.65
N GLY A 165 -11.21 4.84 3.44
CA GLY A 165 -10.71 5.72 4.49
C GLY A 165 -11.81 6.09 5.48
N PHE A 166 -11.41 6.45 6.71
CA PHE A 166 -12.31 6.87 7.77
C PHE A 166 -11.64 7.86 8.72
N GLU A 167 -12.46 8.64 9.43
CA GLU A 167 -12.01 9.69 10.34
C GLU A 167 -12.81 9.65 11.65
N TYR A 168 -12.13 9.88 12.78
CA TYR A 168 -12.76 10.07 14.08
C TYR A 168 -12.36 11.41 14.68
N ASP A 169 -13.35 12.22 15.03
CA ASP A 169 -13.18 13.43 15.84
C ASP A 169 -12.90 13.01 17.30
N VAL A 170 -11.71 13.38 17.80
CA VAL A 170 -11.27 13.06 19.15
C VAL A 170 -11.19 14.29 20.05
N THR A 171 -11.64 15.44 19.58
CA THR A 171 -11.47 16.76 20.25
C THR A 171 -11.84 16.73 21.74
N ALA A 172 -12.98 16.13 22.08
CA ALA A 172 -13.48 16.08 23.45
C ALA A 172 -12.72 15.08 24.37
N TYR A 173 -11.92 14.19 23.80
CA TYR A 173 -11.18 13.14 24.51
C TYR A 173 -9.69 13.46 24.70
N VAL A 174 -9.22 14.59 24.15
CA VAL A 174 -7.80 15.00 24.19
C VAL A 174 -7.38 15.44 25.59
N ASN A 175 -6.26 14.89 26.05
CA ASN A 175 -5.47 15.43 27.14
C ASN A 175 -4.59 16.55 26.59
N TYR A 176 -5.13 17.77 26.53
CA TYR A 176 -4.38 18.94 26.06
C TYR A 176 -3.21 19.24 27.00
N GLY A 177 -2.07 19.61 26.41
CA GLY A 177 -0.82 19.83 27.14
C GLY A 177 -0.12 18.54 27.60
N GLY A 178 -0.59 17.36 27.15
CA GLY A 178 -0.07 16.08 27.61
C GLY A 178 -0.13 14.96 26.56
N GLU A 179 0.14 13.76 27.05
CA GLU A 179 0.19 12.53 26.26
C GLU A 179 -1.22 11.95 26.01
N ASN A 180 -1.40 11.41 24.81
CA ASN A 180 -2.59 10.72 24.36
C ASN A 180 -2.20 9.39 23.71
N THR A 181 -3.04 8.37 23.87
CA THR A 181 -2.80 7.03 23.34
C THR A 181 -3.83 6.68 22.28
N ILE A 182 -3.36 6.33 21.09
CA ILE A 182 -4.14 5.77 19.98
C ILE A 182 -3.95 4.25 20.01
N VAL A 183 -5.05 3.51 19.82
CA VAL A 183 -5.03 2.05 19.71
C VAL A 183 -5.87 1.62 18.52
N VAL A 184 -5.35 0.67 17.73
CA VAL A 184 -6.09 0.03 16.64
C VAL A 184 -5.96 -1.47 16.77
N ARG A 185 -7.09 -2.18 16.75
CA ARG A 185 -7.14 -3.65 16.59
C ARG A 185 -7.63 -3.96 15.18
N ALA A 186 -6.83 -4.62 14.37
CA ALA A 186 -7.23 -5.09 13.04
C ALA A 186 -7.50 -6.60 13.07
N ASP A 187 -8.55 -7.04 12.38
CA ASP A 187 -8.96 -8.44 12.27
C ASP A 187 -8.98 -8.85 10.80
N ALA A 188 -7.95 -9.58 10.39
CA ALA A 188 -7.77 -10.10 9.04
C ALA A 188 -8.15 -11.60 8.96
N SER A 189 -9.06 -12.08 9.81
CA SER A 189 -9.49 -13.48 9.79
C SER A 189 -10.38 -13.85 8.59
N MET A 190 -11.00 -12.85 7.97
CA MET A 190 -11.92 -12.99 6.83
C MET A 190 -11.43 -12.17 5.63
N GLU A 191 -11.66 -12.68 4.42
CA GLU A 191 -11.27 -12.08 3.14
C GLU A 191 -12.44 -11.21 2.60
N GLU A 192 -12.15 -10.10 1.91
CA GLU A 192 -13.15 -9.34 1.12
C GLU A 192 -13.05 -9.66 -0.37
N GLY A 193 -11.86 -10.04 -0.85
CA GLY A 193 -11.56 -10.33 -2.24
C GLY A 193 -11.04 -11.75 -2.47
N TRP A 194 -10.69 -12.04 -3.72
CA TRP A 194 -10.10 -13.31 -4.16
C TRP A 194 -8.64 -13.13 -4.63
N PHE A 195 -7.91 -12.22 -3.99
CA PHE A 195 -6.51 -11.87 -4.26
C PHE A 195 -5.84 -11.47 -2.94
N TYR A 196 -4.53 -11.28 -2.93
CA TYR A 196 -3.83 -10.89 -1.70
C TYR A 196 -4.15 -9.45 -1.26
N GLU A 197 -4.81 -9.33 -0.11
CA GLU A 197 -5.27 -8.05 0.45
C GLU A 197 -4.31 -7.45 1.51
N GLY A 198 -3.38 -8.27 2.01
CA GLY A 198 -2.50 -7.94 3.14
C GLY A 198 -3.22 -7.97 4.48
N ALA A 199 -2.60 -7.43 5.53
CA ALA A 199 -3.22 -7.28 6.85
C ALA A 199 -2.59 -6.16 7.69
N GLY A 200 -3.42 -5.25 8.22
CA GLY A 200 -3.03 -4.19 9.14
C GLY A 200 -3.26 -2.78 8.62
N ILE A 201 -2.55 -1.82 9.23
CA ILE A 201 -2.64 -0.41 8.84
C ILE A 201 -1.70 -0.21 7.65
N TYR A 202 -2.13 -0.69 6.48
CA TYR A 202 -1.33 -0.73 5.25
C TYR A 202 -1.35 0.59 4.46
N ARG A 203 -2.09 1.60 4.93
CA ARG A 203 -2.10 2.98 4.41
C ARG A 203 -1.82 3.98 5.53
N HIS A 204 -1.60 5.23 5.16
CA HIS A 204 -1.21 6.30 6.08
C HIS A 204 -2.22 6.61 7.18
N VAL A 205 -1.70 7.10 8.30
CA VAL A 205 -2.48 7.68 9.41
C VAL A 205 -2.06 9.12 9.66
N TYR A 206 -3.06 9.99 9.84
CA TYR A 206 -2.84 11.41 10.08
C TYR A 206 -3.53 11.90 11.36
N LEU A 207 -2.87 12.85 12.03
CA LEU A 207 -3.51 13.75 13.00
C LEU A 207 -3.90 15.03 12.26
N GLN A 208 -5.20 15.27 12.12
CA GLN A 208 -5.74 16.47 11.52
C GLN A 208 -6.14 17.46 12.62
N LYS A 209 -5.80 18.74 12.41
CA LYS A 209 -6.23 19.86 13.25
C LYS A 209 -6.86 20.92 12.38
N THR A 210 -8.02 21.44 12.78
CA THR A 210 -8.71 22.52 12.06
C THR A 210 -9.33 23.53 13.03
N ASN A 211 -9.73 24.68 12.50
CA ASN A 211 -10.61 25.61 13.22
C ASN A 211 -12.01 24.99 13.38
N PRO A 212 -12.79 25.33 14.43
CA PRO A 212 -14.18 24.88 14.54
C PRO A 212 -15.05 25.13 13.30
N ILE A 213 -14.76 26.18 12.53
CA ILE A 213 -15.34 26.40 11.20
C ILE A 213 -14.29 26.03 10.17
N HIS A 214 -14.52 24.94 9.43
CA HIS A 214 -13.54 24.41 8.50
C HIS A 214 -14.21 23.77 7.29
N ILE A 215 -13.45 23.65 6.19
CA ILE A 215 -13.85 22.85 5.04
C ILE A 215 -13.94 21.38 5.45
N ALA A 216 -15.07 20.73 5.14
CA ALA A 216 -15.30 19.32 5.47
C ALA A 216 -14.25 18.40 4.82
N GLN A 217 -14.05 17.21 5.38
CA GLN A 217 -13.22 16.18 4.73
C GLN A 217 -13.83 15.85 3.36
N ASN A 218 -13.01 15.85 2.31
CA ASN A 218 -13.46 15.67 0.92
C ASN A 218 -14.55 16.69 0.49
N GLY A 219 -14.62 17.84 1.19
CA GLY A 219 -15.68 18.83 1.07
C GLY A 219 -15.62 19.69 -0.19
N THR A 220 -14.64 19.50 -1.07
CA THR A 220 -14.55 20.22 -2.35
C THR A 220 -15.00 19.35 -3.51
N TYR A 221 -15.77 19.93 -4.43
CA TYR A 221 -16.11 19.31 -5.71
C TYR A 221 -15.92 20.31 -6.83
N VAL A 222 -14.95 20.05 -7.70
CA VAL A 222 -14.52 20.94 -8.78
C VAL A 222 -14.87 20.32 -10.12
N THR A 223 -15.67 21.05 -10.90
CA THR A 223 -16.05 20.66 -12.27
C THR A 223 -15.72 21.79 -13.24
N SER A 224 -15.60 21.47 -14.53
CA SER A 224 -15.27 22.45 -15.55
C SER A 224 -16.02 22.22 -16.86
N GLU A 225 -16.48 23.31 -17.48
CA GLU A 225 -17.00 23.34 -18.84
C GLU A 225 -16.07 24.15 -19.74
N ILE A 226 -15.72 23.61 -20.90
CA ILE A 226 -14.87 24.30 -21.89
C ILE A 226 -15.75 25.01 -22.90
N LYS A 227 -15.58 26.34 -23.04
CA LYS A 227 -16.27 27.19 -24.01
C LYS A 227 -15.22 27.97 -24.81
N GLU A 228 -14.96 27.53 -26.03
CA GLU A 228 -13.92 28.09 -26.89
C GLU A 228 -12.54 28.17 -26.18
N ASN A 229 -12.04 29.38 -25.92
CA ASN A 229 -10.75 29.62 -25.27
C ASN A 229 -10.87 29.84 -23.74
N LEU A 230 -12.00 29.48 -23.13
CA LEU A 230 -12.28 29.65 -21.70
C LEU A 230 -12.68 28.31 -21.08
N ALA A 231 -12.30 28.10 -19.83
CA ALA A 231 -12.93 27.10 -18.96
C ALA A 231 -13.70 27.81 -17.85
N GLU A 232 -15.00 27.53 -17.76
CA GLU A 232 -15.81 27.87 -16.60
C GLU A 232 -15.65 26.76 -15.56
N VAL A 233 -15.05 27.10 -14.42
CA VAL A 233 -14.84 26.17 -13.30
C VAL A 233 -15.91 26.43 -12.26
N THR A 234 -16.69 25.40 -11.93
CA THR A 234 -17.64 25.42 -10.81
C THR A 234 -17.01 24.70 -9.64
N ALA A 235 -16.81 25.41 -8.53
CA ALA A 235 -16.16 24.88 -7.34
C ALA A 235 -17.15 24.93 -6.16
N ASN A 236 -17.65 23.77 -5.78
CA ASN A 236 -18.46 23.59 -4.58
C ASN A 236 -17.54 23.37 -3.37
N VAL A 237 -17.88 23.98 -2.24
CA VAL A 237 -17.26 23.74 -0.95
C VAL A 237 -18.31 23.48 0.13
N THR A 238 -18.15 22.38 0.84
CA THR A 238 -18.86 22.06 2.08
C THR A 238 -18.05 22.58 3.27
N ILE A 239 -18.67 23.42 4.09
CA ILE A 239 -18.11 23.94 5.33
C ILE A 239 -18.84 23.29 6.50
N GLU A 240 -18.09 22.78 7.47
CA GLU A 240 -18.58 22.30 8.76
C GLU A 240 -18.38 23.36 9.84
N ASN A 241 -19.36 23.46 10.74
CA ASN A 241 -19.20 24.23 11.96
C ASN A 241 -19.40 23.35 13.19
N LYS A 242 -18.30 23.01 13.86
CA LYS A 242 -18.28 22.30 15.14
C LYS A 242 -18.15 23.25 16.34
N GLY A 243 -18.31 24.56 16.12
CA GLY A 243 -18.32 25.60 17.14
C GLY A 243 -19.64 26.38 17.19
N ASN A 244 -19.74 27.34 18.12
CA ASN A 244 -20.98 28.09 18.36
C ASN A 244 -21.11 29.40 17.56
N TYR A 245 -20.12 29.75 16.74
CA TYR A 245 -20.15 30.98 15.96
C TYR A 245 -21.02 30.83 14.71
N LYS A 246 -21.99 31.73 14.50
CA LYS A 246 -22.93 31.72 13.36
C LYS A 246 -22.96 33.03 12.56
N GLY A 247 -21.92 33.85 12.73
CA GLY A 247 -21.82 35.16 12.09
C GLY A 247 -21.25 35.09 10.66
N PRO A 248 -20.94 36.24 10.07
CA PRO A 248 -20.40 36.30 8.72
C PRO A 248 -19.01 35.66 8.65
N ILE A 249 -18.77 34.98 7.53
CA ILE A 249 -17.49 34.44 7.06
C ILE A 249 -17.37 34.73 5.56
N GLU A 250 -16.14 34.90 5.08
CA GLU A 250 -15.84 35.04 3.66
C GLU A 250 -15.26 33.71 3.15
N VAL A 251 -15.84 33.17 2.09
CA VAL A 251 -15.33 32.00 1.37
C VAL A 251 -14.57 32.50 0.14
N VAL A 252 -13.27 32.23 0.07
CA VAL A 252 -12.40 32.69 -1.02
C VAL A 252 -11.85 31.48 -1.76
N GLN A 253 -11.95 31.47 -3.08
CA GLN A 253 -11.43 30.42 -3.94
C GLN A 253 -10.50 30.99 -5.00
N THR A 254 -9.29 30.44 -5.07
CA THR A 254 -8.24 30.89 -6.00
C THR A 254 -7.66 29.70 -6.75
N ILE A 255 -7.61 29.77 -8.08
CA ILE A 255 -7.00 28.74 -8.93
C ILE A 255 -5.58 29.16 -9.29
N PHE A 256 -4.63 28.26 -9.07
CA PHE A 256 -3.24 28.38 -9.50
C PHE A 256 -2.92 27.32 -10.56
N ASP A 257 -2.12 27.70 -11.55
CA ASP A 257 -1.52 26.75 -12.49
C ASP A 257 -0.28 26.05 -11.89
N ARG A 258 0.35 25.17 -12.68
CA ARG A 258 1.56 24.43 -12.28
C ARG A 258 2.76 25.33 -11.94
N GLU A 259 2.79 26.55 -12.46
CA GLU A 259 3.85 27.54 -12.22
C GLU A 259 3.53 28.42 -11.01
N SER A 260 2.49 28.05 -10.24
CA SER A 260 1.97 28.80 -9.10
C SER A 260 1.49 30.22 -9.46
N LYS A 261 1.11 30.45 -10.71
CA LYS A 261 0.47 31.70 -11.14
C LYS A 261 -1.03 31.60 -10.92
N GLN A 262 -1.62 32.64 -10.33
CA GLN A 262 -3.06 32.76 -10.19
C GLN A 262 -3.72 32.94 -11.56
N VAL A 263 -4.70 32.09 -11.88
CA VAL A 263 -5.42 32.06 -13.16
C VAL A 263 -6.94 32.17 -13.03
N GLY A 264 -7.48 32.07 -11.80
CA GLY A 264 -8.89 32.26 -11.49
C GLY A 264 -9.09 32.68 -10.03
N PHE A 265 -10.14 33.44 -9.75
CA PHE A 265 -10.46 33.94 -8.41
C PHE A 265 -11.96 34.23 -8.26
N SER A 266 -12.54 33.88 -7.11
CA SER A 266 -13.89 34.26 -6.71
C SER A 266 -14.01 34.28 -5.19
N PHE A 267 -14.96 35.04 -4.64
CA PHE A 267 -15.28 35.04 -3.22
C PHE A 267 -16.77 35.30 -2.98
N GLU A 268 -17.27 34.89 -1.81
CA GLU A 268 -18.64 35.12 -1.37
C GLU A 268 -18.70 35.33 0.15
N ASP A 269 -19.49 36.31 0.59
CA ASP A 269 -19.80 36.53 2.01
C ASP A 269 -21.04 35.71 2.40
N VAL A 270 -20.88 34.84 3.38
CA VAL A 270 -21.92 33.93 3.85
C VAL A 270 -21.96 33.88 5.37
N ASN A 271 -23.03 33.34 5.95
CA ASN A 271 -23.03 33.03 7.37
C ASN A 271 -22.44 31.65 7.61
N ALA A 272 -21.67 31.50 8.69
CA ALA A 272 -21.21 30.20 9.15
C ALA A 272 -22.43 29.28 9.42
N PRO A 273 -22.32 27.97 9.11
CA PRO A 273 -23.38 26.99 9.41
C PRO A 273 -23.76 26.98 10.90
N GLU A 274 -24.91 26.39 11.24
CA GLU A 274 -25.25 26.18 12.65
C GLU A 274 -24.33 25.14 13.31
N PHE A 275 -24.35 25.10 14.65
CA PHE A 275 -23.57 24.14 15.43
C PHE A 275 -23.87 22.69 15.01
N TYR A 276 -22.82 21.94 14.67
CA TYR A 276 -22.86 20.58 14.11
C TYR A 276 -23.70 20.48 12.82
N LYS A 277 -23.72 21.53 12.01
CA LYS A 277 -24.31 21.54 10.67
C LYS A 277 -23.25 21.85 9.60
N THR A 278 -23.61 21.49 8.37
CA THR A 278 -22.86 21.79 7.16
C THR A 278 -23.56 22.88 6.34
N GLY A 279 -22.77 23.69 5.64
CA GLY A 279 -23.23 24.59 4.58
C GLY A 279 -22.53 24.24 3.27
N ASN A 280 -23.24 24.35 2.14
CA ASN A 280 -22.69 24.11 0.81
C ASN A 280 -22.73 25.40 0.01
N TYR A 281 -21.61 25.78 -0.59
CA TYR A 281 -21.45 27.05 -1.31
C TYR A 281 -20.81 26.78 -2.67
N ILE A 282 -21.33 27.43 -3.71
CA ILE A 282 -20.93 27.20 -5.09
C ILE A 282 -20.42 28.50 -5.68
N LEU A 283 -19.12 28.55 -5.97
CA LEU A 283 -18.52 29.69 -6.65
C LEU A 283 -18.16 29.30 -8.09
N LYS A 284 -18.28 30.26 -8.99
CA LYS A 284 -17.88 30.12 -10.39
C LYS A 284 -16.62 30.94 -10.64
N LEU A 285 -15.64 30.33 -11.29
CA LEU A 285 -14.37 30.91 -11.66
C LEU A 285 -14.14 30.72 -13.16
N THR A 286 -13.29 31.56 -13.76
CA THR A 286 -12.95 31.44 -15.19
C THR A 286 -11.45 31.33 -15.36
N VAL A 287 -11.01 30.32 -16.12
CA VAL A 287 -9.62 30.16 -16.55
C VAL A 287 -9.53 30.48 -18.04
N LYS A 288 -8.71 31.47 -18.40
CA LYS A 288 -8.49 31.85 -19.80
C LYS A 288 -7.38 31.00 -20.42
N ASN A 289 -7.59 30.55 -21.66
CA ASN A 289 -6.68 29.68 -22.40
C ASN A 289 -6.22 28.48 -21.55
N PRO A 290 -7.17 27.65 -21.07
CA PRO A 290 -6.83 26.56 -20.16
C PRO A 290 -5.85 25.58 -20.80
N LEU A 291 -4.82 25.20 -20.06
CA LEU A 291 -3.98 24.06 -20.41
C LEU A 291 -4.74 22.80 -20.02
N LEU A 292 -5.07 21.98 -21.01
CA LEU A 292 -5.87 20.78 -20.77
C LEU A 292 -5.03 19.69 -20.10
N TRP A 293 -5.67 18.94 -19.21
CA TRP A 293 -5.13 17.66 -18.76
C TRP A 293 -5.29 16.62 -19.87
N ASP A 294 -4.22 15.92 -20.21
CA ASP A 294 -4.16 14.88 -21.24
C ASP A 294 -3.14 13.80 -20.83
N ILE A 295 -3.15 12.64 -21.48
CA ILE A 295 -2.24 11.51 -21.24
C ILE A 295 -0.77 11.91 -21.47
N GLU A 296 -0.53 12.73 -22.49
CA GLU A 296 0.81 13.20 -22.88
C GLU A 296 1.18 14.53 -22.24
N SER A 297 0.21 15.25 -21.70
CA SER A 297 0.38 16.58 -21.10
C SER A 297 -0.56 16.72 -19.90
N PRO A 298 -0.26 16.05 -18.79
CA PRO A 298 -1.13 16.01 -17.60
C PRO A 298 -1.07 17.33 -16.82
N ASN A 299 -1.60 18.41 -17.40
CA ASN A 299 -1.59 19.72 -16.75
C ASN A 299 -2.57 19.74 -15.57
N LEU A 300 -2.04 19.95 -14.36
CA LEU A 300 -2.79 20.07 -13.12
C LEU A 300 -2.85 21.51 -12.65
N TYR A 301 -3.99 21.85 -12.06
CA TYR A 301 -4.28 23.10 -11.36
C TYR A 301 -4.47 22.81 -9.87
N ARG A 302 -4.30 23.85 -9.05
CA ARG A 302 -4.59 23.81 -7.62
C ARG A 302 -5.67 24.83 -7.30
N LEU A 303 -6.77 24.39 -6.72
CA LEU A 303 -7.78 25.26 -6.11
C LEU A 303 -7.44 25.42 -4.63
N ILE A 304 -7.13 26.64 -4.21
CA ILE A 304 -6.98 27.00 -2.81
C ILE A 304 -8.31 27.60 -2.34
N THR A 305 -9.01 26.88 -1.46
CA THR A 305 -10.24 27.33 -0.79
C THR A 305 -9.88 27.82 0.60
N GLN A 306 -10.25 29.06 0.93
CA GLN A 306 -9.97 29.70 2.20
C GLN A 306 -11.26 30.14 2.87
N ILE A 307 -11.32 30.00 4.19
CA ILE A 307 -12.36 30.62 5.02
C ILE A 307 -11.70 31.75 5.80
N ARG A 308 -12.30 32.93 5.73
CA ARG A 308 -11.88 34.09 6.53
C ARG A 308 -13.01 34.53 7.45
N LYS A 309 -12.62 34.95 8.65
CA LYS A 309 -13.52 35.53 9.65
C LYS A 309 -12.90 36.84 10.12
N ASP A 310 -13.67 37.93 10.06
CA ASP A 310 -13.21 39.28 10.41
C ASP A 310 -11.90 39.67 9.68
N GLY A 311 -11.77 39.27 8.41
CA GLY A 311 -10.58 39.48 7.57
C GLY A 311 -9.39 38.57 7.87
N LYS A 312 -9.45 37.69 8.89
CA LYS A 312 -8.40 36.74 9.25
C LYS A 312 -8.65 35.37 8.61
N LEU A 313 -7.62 34.77 8.02
CA LEU A 313 -7.64 33.38 7.56
C LEU A 313 -7.80 32.42 8.75
N ILE A 314 -8.83 31.56 8.72
CA ILE A 314 -9.08 30.56 9.77
C ILE A 314 -9.00 29.12 9.26
N ASP A 315 -9.18 28.89 7.95
CA ASP A 315 -8.96 27.58 7.34
C ASP A 315 -8.54 27.74 5.88
N SER A 316 -7.77 26.78 5.37
CA SER A 316 -7.30 26.71 3.99
C SER A 316 -7.19 25.25 3.57
N TYR A 317 -7.82 24.91 2.45
CA TYR A 317 -7.85 23.57 1.87
C TYR A 317 -7.41 23.64 0.41
N GLU A 318 -6.54 22.72 0.01
CA GLU A 318 -6.04 22.62 -1.36
C GLU A 318 -6.66 21.42 -2.07
N THR A 319 -7.18 21.64 -3.28
CA THR A 319 -7.72 20.60 -4.15
C THR A 319 -6.97 20.63 -5.48
N SER A 320 -6.26 19.55 -5.79
CA SER A 320 -5.71 19.33 -7.13
C SER A 320 -6.83 18.95 -8.10
N PHE A 321 -6.81 19.48 -9.32
CA PHE A 321 -7.75 19.11 -10.37
C PHE A 321 -7.15 19.35 -11.76
N GLY A 322 -7.77 18.78 -12.80
CA GLY A 322 -7.40 19.02 -14.20
C GLY A 322 -8.60 19.42 -15.05
N ILE A 323 -8.37 20.24 -16.08
CA ILE A 323 -9.42 20.67 -17.01
C ILE A 323 -9.36 19.76 -18.24
N ARG A 324 -10.41 18.98 -18.46
CA ARG A 324 -10.51 18.05 -19.60
C ARG A 324 -11.96 17.71 -19.91
N THR A 325 -12.23 17.30 -21.14
CA THR A 325 -13.52 16.70 -21.53
C THR A 325 -13.36 15.21 -21.80
N ILE A 326 -14.36 14.44 -21.38
CA ILE A 326 -14.46 13.01 -21.65
C ILE A 326 -15.79 12.72 -22.34
N LYS A 327 -15.81 11.73 -23.23
CA LYS A 327 -17.04 11.24 -23.85
C LYS A 327 -16.87 9.77 -24.24
N PHE A 328 -17.83 8.95 -23.83
CA PHE A 328 -18.04 7.61 -24.38
C PHE A 328 -19.10 7.71 -25.48
N ASP A 329 -18.73 7.31 -26.69
CA ASP A 329 -19.57 7.38 -27.89
C ASP A 329 -19.87 5.95 -28.38
N PRO A 330 -21.15 5.60 -28.62
CA PRO A 330 -21.52 4.23 -28.97
C PRO A 330 -21.11 3.80 -30.39
N GLU A 331 -20.62 4.72 -31.23
CA GLU A 331 -20.15 4.42 -32.59
C GLU A 331 -18.63 4.55 -32.71
N LYS A 332 -18.02 5.42 -31.90
CA LYS A 332 -16.62 5.83 -32.05
C LYS A 332 -15.74 5.58 -30.82
N GLY A 333 -16.27 4.95 -29.78
CA GLY A 333 -15.52 4.60 -28.57
C GLY A 333 -15.26 5.81 -27.68
N PHE A 334 -14.05 5.94 -27.14
CA PHE A 334 -13.72 6.96 -26.14
C PHE A 334 -13.05 8.20 -26.74
N PHE A 335 -13.41 9.36 -26.21
CA PHE A 335 -12.82 10.65 -26.52
C PHE A 335 -12.28 11.33 -25.28
N LEU A 336 -11.05 11.84 -25.39
CA LEU A 336 -10.44 12.76 -24.44
C LEU A 336 -10.15 14.07 -25.17
N ASN A 337 -10.63 15.21 -24.65
CA ASN A 337 -10.43 16.53 -25.25
C ASN A 337 -10.88 16.61 -26.73
N GLY A 338 -11.96 15.89 -27.07
CA GLY A 338 -12.48 15.80 -28.44
C GLY A 338 -11.68 14.91 -29.40
N LYS A 339 -10.59 14.29 -28.93
CA LYS A 339 -9.77 13.34 -29.71
C LYS A 339 -10.18 11.90 -29.40
N ALA A 340 -10.51 11.14 -30.45
CA ALA A 340 -10.76 9.71 -30.32
C ALA A 340 -9.46 8.98 -29.93
N ILE A 341 -9.51 8.21 -28.86
CA ILE A 341 -8.39 7.37 -28.40
C ILE A 341 -8.91 6.01 -27.94
N LYS A 342 -8.08 4.97 -28.08
CA LYS A 342 -8.36 3.65 -27.52
C LYS A 342 -7.85 3.57 -26.08
N LEU A 343 -8.65 3.00 -25.21
CA LEU A 343 -8.24 2.58 -23.87
C LEU A 343 -7.33 1.34 -24.01
N LYS A 344 -6.08 1.51 -23.60
CA LYS A 344 -5.01 0.50 -23.57
C LYS A 344 -4.76 0.18 -22.10
N GLY A 345 -5.75 -0.49 -21.53
CA GLY A 345 -5.93 -0.61 -20.09
C GLY A 345 -5.27 -1.84 -19.49
N THR A 346 -5.03 -1.77 -18.18
CA THR A 346 -4.61 -2.92 -17.36
C THR A 346 -5.44 -2.99 -16.09
N ASN A 347 -5.87 -4.19 -15.72
CA ASN A 347 -6.33 -4.52 -14.37
C ASN A 347 -5.10 -4.74 -13.48
N ASN A 348 -5.15 -4.26 -12.24
CA ASN A 348 -4.05 -4.36 -11.30
C ASN A 348 -4.56 -4.45 -9.86
N HIS A 349 -4.03 -5.41 -9.11
CA HIS A 349 -4.13 -5.43 -7.64
C HIS A 349 -3.03 -4.57 -6.98
N GLN A 350 -3.20 -4.26 -5.70
CA GLN A 350 -2.37 -3.27 -5.01
C GLN A 350 -1.01 -3.77 -4.52
N ASP A 351 -0.72 -5.07 -4.48
CA ASP A 351 0.51 -5.58 -3.86
C ASP A 351 1.77 -5.45 -4.74
N HIS A 352 2.93 -5.52 -4.08
CA HIS A 352 4.24 -5.57 -4.72
C HIS A 352 5.18 -6.53 -3.98
N ALA A 353 6.09 -7.15 -4.73
CA ALA A 353 7.03 -8.14 -4.18
C ALA A 353 7.82 -7.60 -2.98
N GLY A 354 8.02 -8.45 -1.97
CA GLY A 354 8.81 -8.10 -0.78
C GLY A 354 8.06 -7.29 0.28
N ILE A 355 7.03 -6.51 -0.07
CA ILE A 355 6.38 -5.57 0.86
C ILE A 355 4.86 -5.70 0.98
N GLY A 356 4.23 -6.55 0.17
CA GLY A 356 2.80 -6.81 0.27
C GLY A 356 1.99 -5.60 -0.16
N THR A 357 0.96 -5.24 0.60
CA THR A 357 0.07 -4.10 0.27
C THR A 357 0.47 -2.77 0.93
N ALA A 358 1.47 -2.77 1.82
CA ALA A 358 2.02 -1.58 2.48
C ALA A 358 3.02 -0.83 1.58
N LEU A 359 2.55 -0.38 0.41
CA LEU A 359 3.39 0.29 -0.60
C LEU A 359 3.74 1.72 -0.17
N PRO A 360 5.04 2.08 -0.11
CA PRO A 360 5.45 3.48 -0.07
C PRO A 360 4.98 4.24 -1.31
N ASP A 361 4.74 5.54 -1.17
CA ASP A 361 4.26 6.44 -2.23
C ASP A 361 5.09 6.28 -3.52
N GLU A 362 6.42 6.29 -3.43
CA GLU A 362 7.27 6.23 -4.61
C GLU A 362 7.12 4.92 -5.39
N LEU A 363 6.68 3.84 -4.73
CA LEU A 363 6.42 2.58 -5.41
C LEU A 363 5.09 2.61 -6.18
N GLN A 364 4.11 3.42 -5.77
CA GLN A 364 2.92 3.69 -6.57
C GLN A 364 3.31 4.35 -7.90
N TYR A 365 4.18 5.36 -7.84
CA TYR A 365 4.72 6.01 -9.05
C TYR A 365 5.51 5.04 -9.92
N TYR A 366 6.39 4.23 -9.31
CA TYR A 366 7.15 3.22 -10.03
C TYR A 366 6.22 2.28 -10.83
N ARG A 367 5.16 1.76 -10.19
CA ARG A 367 4.23 0.83 -10.85
C ARG A 367 3.47 1.49 -12.00
N ILE A 368 2.94 2.70 -11.81
CA ILE A 368 2.25 3.44 -12.89
C ILE A 368 3.22 3.76 -14.05
N LYS A 369 4.47 4.16 -13.74
CA LYS A 369 5.49 4.38 -14.77
C LYS A 369 5.77 3.12 -15.59
N LYS A 370 5.95 1.97 -14.96
CA LYS A 370 6.18 0.69 -15.68
C LYS A 370 5.01 0.34 -16.61
N LEU A 371 3.77 0.59 -16.19
CA LEU A 371 2.61 0.43 -17.08
C LEU A 371 2.65 1.40 -18.26
N LYS A 372 3.02 2.68 -18.04
CA LYS A 372 3.23 3.64 -19.14
C LYS A 372 4.36 3.24 -20.08
N GLU A 373 5.48 2.75 -19.55
CA GLU A 373 6.61 2.25 -20.34
C GLU A 373 6.19 1.10 -21.28
N MET A 374 5.25 0.24 -20.84
CA MET A 374 4.61 -0.80 -21.64
C MET A 374 3.69 -0.27 -22.75
N GLY A 375 3.27 1.00 -22.65
CA GLY A 375 2.33 1.65 -23.57
C GLY A 375 0.90 1.73 -23.05
N SER A 376 0.67 1.37 -21.79
CA SER A 376 -0.65 1.50 -21.16
C SER A 376 -1.00 2.97 -20.95
N ASN A 377 -2.26 3.32 -21.21
CA ASN A 377 -2.80 4.66 -20.96
C ASN A 377 -4.04 4.65 -20.05
N ALA A 378 -4.45 3.47 -19.57
CA ALA A 378 -5.56 3.32 -18.66
C ALA A 378 -5.29 2.25 -17.58
N TYR A 379 -5.87 2.44 -16.41
CA TYR A 379 -5.75 1.59 -15.23
C TYR A 379 -7.14 1.30 -14.69
N ARG A 380 -7.43 0.05 -14.34
CA ARG A 380 -8.64 -0.33 -13.62
C ARG A 380 -8.25 -0.78 -12.22
N CYS A 381 -8.88 -0.18 -11.21
CA CYS A 381 -8.70 -0.47 -9.78
C CYS A 381 -9.36 -1.79 -9.39
N SER A 382 -8.98 -2.89 -10.05
CA SER A 382 -9.54 -4.22 -9.82
C SER A 382 -9.18 -4.72 -8.40
N HIS A 383 -10.13 -4.91 -7.49
CA HIS A 383 -11.54 -4.51 -7.55
C HIS A 383 -11.89 -3.82 -6.24
N HIS A 384 -11.26 -2.67 -5.98
CA HIS A 384 -11.35 -1.97 -4.71
C HIS A 384 -10.96 -0.50 -4.83
N PRO A 385 -11.40 0.35 -3.88
CA PRO A 385 -10.91 1.72 -3.73
C PRO A 385 -9.37 1.76 -3.70
N PRO A 386 -8.71 2.55 -4.57
CA PRO A 386 -7.25 2.67 -4.59
C PRO A 386 -6.74 3.51 -3.42
N THR A 387 -5.41 3.58 -3.28
CA THR A 387 -4.77 4.57 -2.40
C THR A 387 -4.83 5.97 -3.03
N PRO A 388 -4.91 7.05 -2.22
CA PRO A 388 -4.80 8.42 -2.75
C PRO A 388 -3.49 8.65 -3.55
N GLU A 389 -2.40 8.01 -3.14
CA GLU A 389 -1.08 8.13 -3.76
C GLU A 389 -1.05 7.51 -5.17
N LEU A 390 -1.80 6.42 -5.40
CA LEU A 390 -1.96 5.83 -6.74
C LEU A 390 -2.69 6.78 -7.68
N LEU A 391 -3.81 7.36 -7.24
CA LEU A 391 -4.58 8.31 -8.06
C LEU A 391 -3.78 9.59 -8.34
N LYS A 392 -3.00 10.06 -7.35
CA LYS A 392 -2.04 11.15 -7.56
C LYS A 392 -1.00 10.80 -8.62
N ALA A 393 -0.43 9.60 -8.57
CA ALA A 393 0.50 9.14 -9.61
C ALA A 393 -0.15 9.06 -11.00
N CYS A 394 -1.40 8.59 -11.08
CA CYS A 394 -2.17 8.57 -12.33
C CYS A 394 -2.45 9.97 -12.89
N ASP A 395 -2.81 10.91 -12.03
CA ASP A 395 -3.02 12.32 -12.41
C ASP A 395 -1.74 12.96 -12.96
N GLU A 396 -0.62 12.81 -12.24
CA GLU A 396 0.66 13.44 -12.59
C GLU A 396 1.33 12.79 -13.80
N LEU A 397 1.13 11.48 -14.01
CA LEU A 397 1.72 10.74 -15.12
C LEU A 397 0.80 10.66 -16.33
N GLY A 398 -0.46 11.11 -16.26
CA GLY A 398 -1.40 11.01 -17.37
C GLY A 398 -1.83 9.57 -17.64
N MET A 399 -2.41 8.91 -16.65
CA MET A 399 -3.03 7.58 -16.73
C MET A 399 -4.53 7.73 -16.51
N LEU A 400 -5.37 7.22 -17.41
CA LEU A 400 -6.83 7.22 -17.23
C LEU A 400 -7.24 6.14 -16.22
N VAL A 401 -8.27 6.34 -15.42
CA VAL A 401 -8.66 5.42 -14.34
C VAL A 401 -10.14 5.03 -14.41
N ILE A 402 -10.40 3.73 -14.30
CA ILE A 402 -11.69 3.19 -13.84
C ILE A 402 -11.53 2.90 -12.36
N ASP A 403 -12.27 3.64 -11.54
CA ASP A 403 -12.23 3.53 -10.08
C ASP A 403 -13.42 2.70 -9.59
N GLU A 404 -13.16 1.70 -8.74
CA GLU A 404 -14.07 0.58 -8.53
C GLU A 404 -14.38 0.34 -7.06
N THR A 405 -15.68 0.22 -6.75
CA THR A 405 -16.10 -0.23 -5.41
C THR A 405 -15.80 -1.71 -5.20
N ARG A 406 -15.60 -2.12 -3.94
CA ARG A 406 -15.41 -3.54 -3.62
C ARG A 406 -16.73 -4.31 -3.63
N LEU A 407 -17.79 -3.76 -3.05
CA LEU A 407 -19.04 -4.49 -2.81
C LEU A 407 -20.24 -3.82 -3.50
N MET A 408 -21.06 -4.62 -4.18
CA MET A 408 -22.31 -4.20 -4.80
C MET A 408 -23.49 -4.37 -3.83
N GLY A 409 -24.33 -3.33 -3.66
CA GLY A 409 -25.52 -3.40 -2.82
C GLY A 409 -26.21 -2.05 -2.60
N ILE A 410 -27.40 -2.08 -1.98
CA ILE A 410 -28.28 -0.90 -1.84
C ILE A 410 -28.55 -0.48 -0.39
N ASN A 411 -27.97 -1.14 0.61
CA ASN A 411 -28.12 -0.72 2.00
C ASN A 411 -27.09 0.38 2.34
N ASP A 412 -27.25 1.00 3.51
CA ASP A 412 -26.35 2.07 3.96
C ASP A 412 -24.89 1.65 3.99
N TYR A 413 -24.57 0.38 4.29
CA TYR A 413 -23.20 -0.12 4.27
C TYR A 413 -22.57 0.01 2.87
N HIS A 414 -23.20 -0.55 1.85
CA HIS A 414 -22.69 -0.53 0.46
C HIS A 414 -22.71 0.89 -0.14
N LEU A 415 -23.81 1.62 0.07
CA LEU A 415 -23.95 2.96 -0.49
C LEU A 415 -23.01 3.97 0.20
N ASN A 416 -22.76 3.84 1.50
CA ASN A 416 -21.77 4.69 2.16
C ASN A 416 -20.35 4.39 1.71
N ASP A 417 -20.00 3.13 1.43
CA ASP A 417 -18.71 2.77 0.83
C ASP A 417 -18.52 3.41 -0.54
N LEU A 418 -19.52 3.28 -1.42
CA LEU A 418 -19.50 3.93 -2.74
C LEU A 418 -19.45 5.47 -2.62
N LYS A 419 -20.17 6.04 -1.64
CA LYS A 419 -20.14 7.48 -1.37
C LYS A 419 -18.75 7.95 -0.97
N ARG A 420 -18.11 7.27 -0.03
CA ARG A 420 -16.77 7.62 0.46
C ARG A 420 -15.72 7.55 -0.65
N LEU A 421 -15.80 6.53 -1.51
CA LEU A 421 -14.98 6.40 -2.71
C LEU A 421 -15.15 7.65 -3.61
N ILE A 422 -16.37 7.92 -4.06
CA ILE A 422 -16.64 9.01 -5.02
C ILE A 422 -16.30 10.38 -4.42
N GLU A 423 -16.69 10.66 -3.16
CA GLU A 423 -16.43 11.95 -2.54
C GLU A 423 -14.93 12.22 -2.38
N ARG A 424 -14.15 11.19 -2.01
CA ARG A 424 -12.68 11.29 -1.94
C ARG A 424 -12.09 11.62 -3.30
N ASP A 425 -12.58 10.96 -4.35
CA ASP A 425 -11.82 10.87 -5.59
C ASP A 425 -12.35 11.71 -6.76
N ARG A 426 -13.56 12.26 -6.67
CA ARG A 426 -14.25 13.00 -7.77
C ARG A 426 -13.49 14.18 -8.38
N ASN A 427 -12.44 14.68 -7.72
CA ASN A 427 -11.61 15.78 -8.23
C ASN A 427 -10.41 15.30 -9.09
N HIS A 428 -10.06 14.01 -9.05
CA HIS A 428 -8.97 13.45 -9.86
C HIS A 428 -9.30 13.50 -11.35
N PRO A 429 -8.57 14.26 -12.20
CA PRO A 429 -8.84 14.32 -13.63
C PRO A 429 -8.61 12.98 -14.35
N SER A 430 -7.75 12.11 -13.79
CA SER A 430 -7.49 10.77 -14.31
C SER A 430 -8.72 9.87 -14.37
N ILE A 431 -9.62 9.99 -13.40
CA ILE A 431 -10.81 9.14 -13.33
C ILE A 431 -11.76 9.50 -14.46
N ILE A 432 -12.15 8.48 -15.23
CA ILE A 432 -13.07 8.61 -16.38
C ILE A 432 -14.36 7.82 -16.20
N CYS A 433 -14.43 6.92 -15.22
CA CYS A 433 -15.57 6.03 -15.03
C CYS A 433 -15.58 5.49 -13.59
N TRP A 434 -16.79 5.37 -13.02
CA TRP A 434 -17.02 4.69 -11.74
C TRP A 434 -17.53 3.27 -11.99
N SER A 435 -16.87 2.26 -11.44
CA SER A 435 -17.31 0.87 -11.52
C SER A 435 -18.02 0.47 -10.23
N VAL A 436 -19.28 0.02 -10.34
CA VAL A 436 -20.12 -0.33 -9.17
C VAL A 436 -20.17 -1.82 -8.86
N GLY A 437 -19.40 -2.63 -9.59
CA GLY A 437 -19.28 -4.06 -9.34
C GLY A 437 -18.43 -4.79 -10.38
N ASN A 438 -18.10 -6.04 -10.08
CA ASN A 438 -17.35 -6.92 -10.96
C ASN A 438 -17.78 -8.36 -10.76
N GLU A 439 -18.18 -9.00 -11.86
CA GLU A 439 -18.41 -10.45 -11.92
C GLU A 439 -19.39 -10.95 -10.86
N GLU A 440 -20.51 -10.23 -10.72
CA GLU A 440 -21.55 -10.55 -9.74
C GLU A 440 -22.41 -11.73 -10.22
N TRP A 441 -21.77 -12.86 -10.53
CA TRP A 441 -22.26 -13.98 -11.38
C TRP A 441 -23.68 -14.43 -11.08
N ASN A 442 -24.09 -14.40 -9.81
CA ASN A 442 -25.43 -14.82 -9.39
C ASN A 442 -26.55 -13.86 -9.81
N ILE A 443 -26.24 -12.61 -10.14
CA ILE A 443 -27.23 -11.57 -10.43
C ILE A 443 -27.07 -10.90 -11.81
N GLU A 444 -25.90 -10.99 -12.47
CA GLU A 444 -25.59 -10.21 -13.69
C GLU A 444 -26.65 -10.32 -14.78
N GLY A 445 -27.11 -11.54 -15.07
CA GLY A 445 -28.07 -11.79 -16.16
C GLY A 445 -29.54 -11.58 -15.80
N GLY A 446 -29.86 -11.25 -14.55
CA GLY A 446 -31.24 -11.24 -14.03
C GLY A 446 -31.78 -9.87 -13.60
N ILE A 447 -33.09 -9.81 -13.39
CA ILE A 447 -33.82 -8.58 -12.96
C ILE A 447 -33.34 -8.02 -11.61
N LEU A 448 -32.74 -8.85 -10.75
CA LEU A 448 -32.16 -8.37 -9.49
C LEU A 448 -30.91 -7.54 -9.74
N GLY A 449 -29.99 -8.00 -10.61
CA GLY A 449 -28.81 -7.23 -10.99
C GLY A 449 -29.19 -5.91 -11.65
N GLU A 450 -30.20 -5.92 -12.51
CA GLU A 450 -30.77 -4.70 -13.11
C GLU A 450 -31.22 -3.68 -12.04
N ARG A 451 -32.03 -4.12 -11.07
CA ARG A 451 -32.56 -3.24 -10.01
C ARG A 451 -31.46 -2.67 -9.13
N ILE A 452 -30.49 -3.49 -8.73
CA ILE A 452 -29.37 -3.05 -7.88
C ILE A 452 -28.50 -2.04 -8.65
N THR A 453 -28.17 -2.33 -9.91
CA THR A 453 -27.37 -1.44 -10.77
C THR A 453 -28.05 -0.09 -10.95
N ASN A 454 -29.35 -0.06 -11.25
CA ASN A 454 -30.11 1.18 -11.38
C ASN A 454 -30.04 2.03 -10.10
N VAL A 455 -30.17 1.42 -8.92
CA VAL A 455 -30.07 2.18 -7.65
C VAL A 455 -28.65 2.72 -7.46
N MET A 456 -27.63 1.88 -7.64
CA MET A 456 -26.24 2.28 -7.42
C MET A 456 -25.77 3.33 -8.42
N GLN A 457 -26.15 3.23 -9.70
CA GLN A 457 -25.76 4.21 -10.72
C GLN A 457 -26.42 5.58 -10.45
N GLU A 458 -27.71 5.61 -10.09
CA GLU A 458 -28.40 6.86 -9.80
C GLU A 458 -27.85 7.49 -8.51
N PHE A 459 -27.48 6.65 -7.54
CA PHE A 459 -26.79 7.11 -6.34
C PHE A 459 -25.40 7.69 -6.67
N ALA A 460 -24.57 6.99 -7.45
CA ALA A 460 -23.27 7.49 -7.90
C ALA A 460 -23.39 8.83 -8.64
N LYS A 461 -24.35 8.92 -9.57
CA LYS A 461 -24.63 10.16 -10.32
C LYS A 461 -25.13 11.31 -9.45
N SER A 462 -25.80 11.01 -8.33
CA SER A 462 -26.18 12.04 -7.36
C SER A 462 -24.98 12.68 -6.66
N LEU A 463 -23.84 11.98 -6.63
CA LEU A 463 -22.58 12.43 -6.02
C LEU A 463 -21.61 13.02 -7.06
N ASP A 464 -21.54 12.42 -8.25
CA ASP A 464 -20.77 12.90 -9.39
C ASP A 464 -21.44 12.54 -10.72
N ALA A 465 -22.15 13.50 -11.31
CA ALA A 465 -22.79 13.33 -12.62
C ALA A 465 -21.82 13.53 -13.80
N THR A 466 -20.55 13.90 -13.55
CA THR A 466 -19.59 14.23 -14.63
C THR A 466 -18.88 13.02 -15.21
N ARG A 467 -19.07 11.84 -14.62
CA ARG A 467 -18.46 10.58 -15.04
C ARG A 467 -19.53 9.49 -15.13
N PRO A 468 -19.50 8.67 -16.19
CA PRO A 468 -20.44 7.57 -16.36
C PRO A 468 -20.13 6.39 -15.45
N VAL A 469 -21.14 5.53 -15.26
CA VAL A 469 -21.04 4.30 -14.46
C VAL A 469 -20.88 3.05 -15.35
N THR A 470 -20.06 2.10 -14.90
CA THR A 470 -19.87 0.78 -15.52
C THR A 470 -19.98 -0.34 -14.48
N VAL A 471 -20.05 -1.58 -14.96
CA VAL A 471 -19.86 -2.83 -14.20
C VAL A 471 -19.00 -3.75 -15.06
N GLY A 472 -18.07 -4.52 -14.46
CA GLY A 472 -17.38 -5.61 -15.16
C GLY A 472 -18.28 -6.83 -15.23
N ILE A 473 -18.79 -7.18 -16.42
CA ILE A 473 -19.85 -8.18 -16.59
C ILE A 473 -19.30 -9.42 -17.29
N SER A 474 -19.42 -10.59 -16.65
CA SER A 474 -18.91 -11.87 -17.16
C SER A 474 -20.00 -12.77 -17.75
N SER A 475 -21.28 -12.41 -17.64
CA SER A 475 -22.38 -13.21 -18.17
C SER A 475 -23.61 -12.36 -18.51
N GLY A 476 -24.56 -12.93 -19.26
CA GLY A 476 -25.84 -12.25 -19.52
C GLY A 476 -25.71 -10.97 -20.33
N PHE A 477 -24.85 -10.95 -21.37
CA PHE A 477 -24.56 -9.77 -22.19
C PHE A 477 -25.76 -9.08 -22.85
N LYS A 478 -26.99 -9.55 -22.72
CA LYS A 478 -28.20 -8.94 -23.31
C LYS A 478 -29.37 -8.87 -22.34
N SER A 479 -29.12 -9.04 -21.04
CA SER A 479 -30.13 -8.99 -19.99
C SER A 479 -29.54 -8.53 -18.65
N GLY A 480 -30.40 -8.23 -17.68
CA GLY A 480 -29.98 -7.88 -16.32
C GLY A 480 -29.17 -6.58 -16.28
N ILE A 481 -27.97 -6.64 -15.70
CA ILE A 481 -27.06 -5.48 -15.58
C ILE A 481 -26.73 -4.90 -16.96
N SER A 482 -26.45 -5.76 -17.94
CA SER A 482 -26.04 -5.36 -19.30
C SER A 482 -27.06 -4.45 -19.98
N SER A 483 -28.36 -4.64 -19.69
CA SER A 483 -29.44 -3.87 -20.31
C SER A 483 -29.66 -2.46 -19.73
N VAL A 484 -29.03 -2.11 -18.60
CA VAL A 484 -29.31 -0.83 -17.90
C VAL A 484 -28.09 0.00 -17.56
N VAL A 485 -26.90 -0.62 -17.42
CA VAL A 485 -25.66 0.10 -17.09
C VAL A 485 -25.33 1.15 -18.17
N GLU A 486 -24.78 2.31 -17.78
CA GLU A 486 -24.50 3.39 -18.76
C GLU A 486 -23.44 3.01 -19.79
N ILE A 487 -22.38 2.34 -19.34
CA ILE A 487 -21.34 1.76 -20.21
C ILE A 487 -21.31 0.25 -20.01
N MET A 488 -21.43 -0.51 -21.10
CA MET A 488 -21.26 -1.95 -21.08
C MET A 488 -19.79 -2.32 -20.85
N GLY A 489 -19.48 -2.95 -19.73
CA GLY A 489 -18.17 -3.52 -19.42
C GLY A 489 -18.14 -5.02 -19.70
N TYR A 490 -17.44 -5.44 -20.75
CA TYR A 490 -17.28 -6.85 -21.11
C TYR A 490 -16.09 -7.46 -20.38
N ASN A 491 -16.33 -8.47 -19.56
CA ASN A 491 -15.28 -9.38 -19.11
C ASN A 491 -15.23 -10.58 -20.05
N TYR A 492 -14.10 -10.69 -20.75
CA TYR A 492 -13.71 -11.76 -21.68
C TYR A 492 -14.66 -11.93 -22.88
N MET A 493 -14.18 -11.63 -24.08
CA MET A 493 -15.00 -11.73 -25.30
C MET A 493 -15.51 -13.14 -25.62
N GLY A 494 -14.99 -14.18 -24.96
CA GLY A 494 -15.51 -15.54 -25.08
C GLY A 494 -16.77 -15.83 -24.26
N ASN A 495 -17.15 -14.94 -23.34
CA ASN A 495 -18.32 -15.12 -22.47
C ASN A 495 -19.65 -14.76 -23.16
N GLY A 496 -19.60 -14.08 -24.30
CA GLY A 496 -20.80 -13.72 -25.06
C GLY A 496 -20.51 -12.98 -26.35
N ASP A 497 -21.54 -12.81 -27.17
CA ASP A 497 -21.42 -12.12 -28.46
C ASP A 497 -21.55 -10.59 -28.28
N ILE A 498 -20.40 -9.92 -28.28
CA ILE A 498 -20.26 -8.47 -28.15
C ILE A 498 -20.92 -7.74 -29.33
N ASP A 499 -20.76 -8.24 -30.56
CA ASP A 499 -21.33 -7.61 -31.76
C ASP A 499 -22.88 -7.77 -31.75
N ALA A 500 -23.41 -8.89 -31.27
CA ALA A 500 -24.85 -9.08 -31.09
C ALA A 500 -25.44 -8.15 -30.01
N HIS A 501 -24.78 -8.00 -28.86
CA HIS A 501 -25.19 -7.00 -27.86
C HIS A 501 -25.22 -5.60 -28.49
N ARG A 502 -24.15 -5.20 -29.17
CA ARG A 502 -24.04 -3.89 -29.82
C ARG A 502 -25.18 -3.63 -30.82
N ASN A 503 -25.64 -4.66 -31.53
CA ASN A 503 -26.73 -4.54 -32.49
C ASN A 503 -28.09 -4.33 -31.81
N GLU A 504 -28.28 -4.87 -30.61
CA GLU A 504 -29.50 -4.72 -29.80
C GLU A 504 -29.51 -3.38 -29.04
N PHE A 505 -28.39 -3.02 -28.40
CA PHE A 505 -28.24 -1.83 -27.56
C PHE A 505 -27.41 -0.73 -28.26
N LYS A 506 -27.87 -0.26 -29.42
CA LYS A 506 -27.07 0.60 -30.32
C LYS A 506 -26.58 1.92 -29.73
N ASN A 507 -27.26 2.44 -28.72
CA ASN A 507 -26.93 3.72 -28.09
C ASN A 507 -26.04 3.57 -26.86
N GLN A 508 -25.73 2.34 -26.45
CA GLN A 508 -24.92 2.06 -25.28
C GLN A 508 -23.46 1.90 -25.70
N PRO A 509 -22.54 2.74 -25.18
CA PRO A 509 -21.11 2.53 -25.40
C PRO A 509 -20.63 1.26 -24.67
N GLY A 510 -19.52 0.69 -25.15
CA GLY A 510 -18.94 -0.51 -24.56
C GLY A 510 -17.42 -0.55 -24.56
N MET A 511 -16.86 -1.31 -23.64
CA MET A 511 -15.42 -1.51 -23.48
C MET A 511 -15.11 -2.89 -22.88
N GLY A 512 -13.96 -3.47 -23.19
CA GLY A 512 -13.50 -4.66 -22.49
C GLY A 512 -12.94 -4.27 -21.13
N THR A 513 -13.64 -4.57 -20.04
CA THR A 513 -13.19 -4.30 -18.65
C THR A 513 -12.22 -5.35 -18.13
N GLU A 514 -12.25 -6.54 -18.72
CA GLU A 514 -11.26 -7.60 -18.53
C GLU A 514 -11.11 -8.40 -19.82
N GLU A 515 -9.86 -8.68 -20.21
CA GLU A 515 -9.57 -9.50 -21.37
C GLU A 515 -8.21 -10.17 -21.24
N GLY A 516 -7.99 -11.25 -21.98
CA GLY A 516 -6.76 -12.03 -21.90
C GLY A 516 -6.87 -13.13 -20.85
N SER A 517 -6.31 -12.91 -19.65
CA SER A 517 -6.11 -13.97 -18.64
C SER A 517 -5.13 -15.06 -19.11
N THR A 518 -4.12 -14.63 -19.88
CA THR A 518 -3.07 -15.51 -20.40
C THR A 518 -2.09 -15.91 -19.30
N PHE A 519 -1.58 -17.14 -19.33
CA PHE A 519 -0.58 -17.58 -18.36
C PHE A 519 0.82 -17.50 -18.95
N ALA A 520 1.76 -16.88 -18.24
CA ALA A 520 3.16 -16.87 -18.61
C ALA A 520 4.07 -16.81 -17.39
N THR A 521 5.21 -17.48 -17.45
CA THR A 521 6.30 -17.36 -16.48
C THR A 521 7.50 -16.71 -17.14
N ARG A 522 8.06 -15.64 -16.53
CA ARG A 522 9.14 -14.84 -17.13
C ARG A 522 10.33 -15.73 -17.50
N GLY A 523 10.77 -15.69 -18.75
CA GLY A 523 11.95 -16.42 -19.24
C GLY A 523 11.77 -17.92 -19.41
N ILE A 524 10.55 -18.45 -19.28
CA ILE A 524 10.24 -19.85 -19.55
C ILE A 524 9.60 -19.97 -20.93
N TYR A 525 10.12 -20.86 -21.78
CA TYR A 525 9.60 -21.02 -23.15
C TYR A 525 9.05 -22.42 -23.45
N PHE A 526 9.15 -23.34 -22.50
CA PHE A 526 8.52 -24.65 -22.52
C PHE A 526 7.71 -24.83 -21.24
N THR A 527 6.42 -25.15 -21.37
CA THR A 527 5.57 -25.44 -20.20
C THR A 527 6.09 -26.68 -19.49
N ASP A 528 6.24 -26.57 -18.17
CA ASP A 528 6.67 -27.65 -17.26
C ASP A 528 5.68 -27.68 -16.09
N ASP A 529 4.61 -28.46 -16.25
CA ASP A 529 3.53 -28.56 -15.26
C ASP A 529 4.00 -29.16 -13.93
N ALA A 530 5.10 -29.91 -13.89
CA ALA A 530 5.65 -30.43 -12.65
C ALA A 530 6.34 -29.33 -11.82
N LYS A 531 6.83 -28.28 -12.48
CA LYS A 531 7.42 -27.09 -11.83
C LYS A 531 6.46 -25.91 -11.74
N HIS A 532 5.23 -26.09 -12.24
CA HIS A 532 4.24 -25.02 -12.37
C HIS A 532 4.76 -23.84 -13.20
N TYR A 533 5.47 -24.10 -14.29
CA TYR A 533 5.99 -23.06 -15.18
C TYR A 533 5.24 -23.03 -16.51
N GLN A 534 4.77 -21.84 -16.89
CA GLN A 534 4.02 -21.61 -18.13
C GLN A 534 4.91 -20.93 -19.17
N SER A 535 4.79 -21.40 -20.41
CA SER A 535 5.50 -20.82 -21.55
C SER A 535 5.13 -19.34 -21.76
N ALA A 536 6.13 -18.51 -22.07
CA ALA A 536 5.97 -17.08 -22.31
C ALA A 536 5.44 -16.73 -23.71
N TYR A 537 5.20 -17.72 -24.59
CA TYR A 537 4.55 -17.47 -25.88
C TYR A 537 3.07 -17.14 -25.69
N ASP A 538 2.61 -16.03 -26.26
CA ASP A 538 1.21 -15.63 -26.23
C ASP A 538 0.31 -16.66 -26.93
N LYS A 539 -0.38 -17.46 -26.14
CA LYS A 539 -1.29 -18.51 -26.60
C LYS A 539 -2.57 -18.47 -25.80
N LYS A 540 -3.64 -19.01 -26.39
CA LYS A 540 -4.91 -19.18 -25.68
C LYS A 540 -4.69 -19.94 -24.37
N PRO A 541 -5.09 -19.39 -23.22
CA PRO A 541 -4.93 -20.07 -21.95
C PRO A 541 -5.96 -21.19 -21.78
N ARG A 542 -7.14 -21.05 -22.41
CA ARG A 542 -8.29 -21.98 -22.35
C ARG A 542 -9.13 -21.88 -23.63
N PRO A 543 -10.00 -22.85 -23.95
CA PRO A 543 -10.79 -22.82 -25.19
C PRO A 543 -11.67 -21.59 -25.40
N THR A 544 -12.20 -21.02 -24.31
CA THR A 544 -13.10 -19.85 -24.32
C THR A 544 -12.40 -18.53 -23.97
N PHE A 545 -11.08 -18.56 -23.80
CA PHE A 545 -10.26 -17.39 -23.55
C PHE A 545 -9.32 -17.16 -24.74
N TYR A 546 -8.82 -15.94 -24.83
CA TYR A 546 -8.06 -15.49 -25.99
C TYR A 546 -6.69 -15.00 -25.58
N SER A 547 -5.75 -15.08 -26.53
CA SER A 547 -4.42 -14.52 -26.31
C SER A 547 -4.49 -12.98 -26.26
N ILE A 548 -3.43 -12.34 -25.78
CA ILE A 548 -3.35 -10.87 -25.77
C ILE A 548 -3.43 -10.32 -27.20
N GLU A 549 -2.81 -11.01 -28.16
CA GLU A 549 -2.88 -10.68 -29.58
C GLU A 549 -4.32 -10.73 -30.14
N GLU A 550 -5.03 -11.82 -29.88
CA GLU A 550 -6.41 -11.98 -30.35
C GLU A 550 -7.35 -10.94 -29.74
N GLY A 551 -7.21 -10.69 -28.43
CA GLY A 551 -7.96 -9.66 -27.71
C GLY A 551 -7.70 -8.27 -28.29
N TRP A 552 -6.44 -7.82 -28.35
CA TRP A 552 -6.14 -6.48 -28.86
C TRP A 552 -6.59 -6.29 -30.31
N LYS A 553 -6.38 -7.30 -31.18
CA LYS A 553 -6.86 -7.26 -32.56
C LYS A 553 -8.38 -7.11 -32.64
N PHE A 554 -9.13 -7.76 -31.76
CA PHE A 554 -10.59 -7.64 -31.68
C PHE A 554 -11.04 -6.22 -31.33
N TYR A 555 -10.49 -5.62 -30.26
CA TYR A 555 -10.90 -4.29 -29.79
C TYR A 555 -10.35 -3.15 -30.65
N ALA A 556 -9.14 -3.29 -31.19
CA ALA A 556 -8.52 -2.28 -32.05
C ALA A 556 -9.21 -2.17 -33.42
N SER A 557 -9.78 -3.27 -33.93
CA SER A 557 -10.48 -3.31 -35.22
C SER A 557 -11.93 -2.83 -35.18
N ARG A 558 -12.51 -2.61 -33.99
CA ARG A 558 -13.90 -2.17 -33.79
C ARG A 558 -13.97 -0.73 -33.29
N PRO A 559 -14.28 0.27 -34.15
CA PRO A 559 -14.32 1.67 -33.72
C PRO A 559 -15.28 1.96 -32.57
N TYR A 560 -16.39 1.22 -32.47
CA TYR A 560 -17.43 1.43 -31.46
C TYR A 560 -17.02 1.02 -30.03
N LEU A 561 -15.98 0.21 -29.85
CA LEU A 561 -15.47 -0.16 -28.54
C LEU A 561 -14.46 0.88 -28.04
N ALA A 562 -14.55 1.29 -26.79
CA ALA A 562 -13.60 2.26 -26.23
C ALA A 562 -12.17 1.71 -26.15
N GLY A 563 -12.00 0.40 -25.99
CA GLY A 563 -10.71 -0.27 -25.82
C GLY A 563 -10.85 -1.51 -24.95
N MET A 564 -9.76 -1.94 -24.33
CA MET A 564 -9.70 -3.13 -23.48
C MET A 564 -8.83 -2.89 -22.24
N PHE A 565 -9.07 -3.65 -21.17
CA PHE A 565 -8.25 -3.75 -19.99
C PHE A 565 -7.77 -5.18 -19.81
N ILE A 566 -6.46 -5.42 -19.89
CA ILE A 566 -5.91 -6.77 -19.77
C ILE A 566 -5.93 -7.26 -18.33
N TRP A 567 -6.17 -8.56 -18.12
CA TRP A 567 -5.91 -9.27 -16.86
C TRP A 567 -4.54 -9.96 -16.96
N THR A 568 -3.45 -9.42 -16.39
CA THR A 568 -3.29 -8.15 -15.63
C THR A 568 -2.04 -7.38 -16.06
N GLY A 569 -1.84 -6.16 -15.55
CA GLY A 569 -0.61 -5.39 -15.77
C GLY A 569 0.60 -6.00 -15.07
N PHE A 570 0.48 -6.21 -13.76
CA PHE A 570 1.45 -6.92 -12.92
C PHE A 570 0.87 -8.25 -12.44
N ASP A 571 1.73 -9.26 -12.27
CA ASP A 571 1.39 -10.38 -11.41
C ASP A 571 1.17 -9.87 -9.98
N TYR A 572 0.31 -10.55 -9.26
CA TYR A 572 -0.06 -10.27 -7.88
C TYR A 572 0.02 -11.54 -7.05
N ARG A 573 0.15 -11.40 -5.74
CA ARG A 573 0.13 -12.55 -4.84
C ARG A 573 -1.27 -13.15 -4.76
N GLY A 574 -1.34 -14.48 -4.70
CA GLY A 574 -2.60 -15.21 -4.74
C GLY A 574 -3.11 -15.49 -6.14
N GLU A 575 -4.27 -16.14 -6.20
CA GLU A 575 -4.89 -16.63 -7.43
C GLU A 575 -3.90 -17.27 -8.43
N PRO A 576 -3.11 -18.27 -8.01
CA PRO A 576 -2.02 -18.85 -8.83
C PRO A 576 -2.50 -19.75 -9.96
N THR A 577 -3.63 -19.42 -10.58
CA THR A 577 -4.23 -20.09 -11.73
C THR A 577 -3.22 -20.14 -12.89
N PRO A 578 -3.02 -21.31 -13.56
CA PRO A 578 -3.87 -22.51 -13.54
C PRO A 578 -3.52 -23.54 -12.46
N TYR A 579 -2.58 -23.23 -11.57
CA TYR A 579 -2.07 -24.16 -10.56
C TYR A 579 -2.66 -23.87 -9.18
N GLY A 580 -2.08 -24.51 -8.17
CA GLY A 580 -2.27 -24.22 -6.75
C GLY A 580 -0.91 -24.32 -6.04
N TRP A 581 -0.91 -24.70 -4.76
CA TRP A 581 0.31 -24.91 -4.00
C TRP A 581 1.34 -25.80 -4.76
N PRO A 582 2.64 -25.45 -4.80
CA PRO A 582 3.31 -24.37 -4.08
C PRO A 582 3.36 -23.02 -4.83
N SER A 583 2.55 -22.82 -5.88
CA SER A 583 2.45 -21.52 -6.53
C SER A 583 1.73 -20.52 -5.61
N VAL A 584 2.34 -19.36 -5.39
CA VAL A 584 1.89 -18.32 -4.45
C VAL A 584 1.59 -16.97 -5.10
N THR A 585 1.90 -16.81 -6.39
CA THR A 585 1.52 -15.62 -7.19
C THR A 585 0.83 -16.03 -8.48
N SER A 586 0.12 -15.08 -9.07
CA SER A 586 -0.54 -15.22 -10.36
C SER A 586 0.45 -15.47 -11.50
N TYR A 587 -0.10 -15.84 -12.66
CA TYR A 587 0.62 -16.01 -13.94
C TYR A 587 0.15 -15.01 -15.02
N PHE A 588 -0.83 -14.18 -14.69
CA PHE A 588 -1.58 -13.32 -15.60
C PHE A 588 -0.84 -12.06 -16.06
N GLY A 589 0.05 -11.55 -15.22
CA GLY A 589 0.68 -10.26 -15.40
C GLY A 589 1.54 -10.20 -16.64
N MET A 590 1.51 -9.07 -17.34
CA MET A 590 2.51 -8.79 -18.39
C MET A 590 3.89 -8.57 -17.79
N MET A 591 3.95 -8.05 -16.57
CA MET A 591 5.14 -8.05 -15.73
C MET A 591 4.98 -9.06 -14.61
N ASP A 592 6.08 -9.61 -14.11
CA ASP A 592 6.05 -10.34 -12.85
C ASP A 592 5.78 -9.41 -11.66
N VAL A 593 5.62 -9.98 -10.46
CA VAL A 593 5.28 -9.20 -9.24
C VAL A 593 6.39 -8.22 -8.81
N CYS A 594 7.59 -8.34 -9.37
CA CYS A 594 8.68 -7.36 -9.18
C CYS A 594 8.62 -6.22 -10.22
N GLY A 595 7.80 -6.34 -11.26
CA GLY A 595 7.77 -5.40 -12.39
C GLY A 595 8.81 -5.70 -13.47
N PHE A 596 9.39 -6.90 -13.49
CA PHE A 596 10.20 -7.31 -14.63
C PHE A 596 9.30 -7.73 -15.79
N PRO A 597 9.52 -7.21 -17.01
CA PRO A 597 8.67 -7.52 -18.16
C PRO A 597 8.78 -8.99 -18.56
N LYS A 598 7.63 -9.63 -18.80
CA LYS A 598 7.54 -10.84 -19.63
C LYS A 598 7.52 -10.42 -21.11
N ASP A 599 7.68 -11.39 -22.01
CA ASP A 599 7.83 -11.09 -23.45
C ASP A 599 6.61 -10.35 -24.05
N ASN A 600 5.39 -10.61 -23.56
CA ASN A 600 4.17 -9.95 -24.02
C ASN A 600 4.16 -8.42 -23.79
N VAL A 601 4.97 -7.88 -22.88
CA VAL A 601 5.16 -6.42 -22.75
C VAL A 601 5.63 -5.83 -24.08
N PHE A 602 6.50 -6.52 -24.81
CA PHE A 602 7.03 -6.02 -26.07
C PHE A 602 6.06 -6.18 -27.24
N TYR A 603 5.15 -7.17 -27.18
CA TYR A 603 3.98 -7.21 -28.06
C TYR A 603 3.13 -5.95 -27.88
N LEU A 604 2.77 -5.63 -26.63
CA LEU A 604 1.97 -4.46 -26.29
C LEU A 604 2.68 -3.17 -26.72
N LYS A 605 3.97 -2.98 -26.37
CA LYS A 605 4.74 -1.80 -26.80
C LYS A 605 4.71 -1.60 -28.32
N SER A 606 4.77 -2.68 -29.09
CA SER A 606 4.73 -2.63 -30.57
C SER A 606 3.42 -2.03 -31.07
N TRP A 607 2.27 -2.41 -30.50
CA TRP A 607 0.96 -2.02 -31.00
C TRP A 607 0.28 -0.89 -30.21
N TRP A 608 0.76 -0.58 -29.02
CA TRP A 608 0.29 0.50 -28.16
C TRP A 608 1.14 1.76 -28.27
N GLY A 609 2.40 1.65 -28.70
CA GLY A 609 3.28 2.79 -28.96
C GLY A 609 3.45 3.13 -30.45
N SER A 610 4.18 4.21 -30.71
CA SER A 610 4.59 4.61 -32.07
C SER A 610 6.12 4.57 -32.25
N THR A 611 6.88 4.47 -31.16
CA THR A 611 8.34 4.30 -31.17
C THR A 611 8.69 2.95 -31.78
N PRO A 612 9.74 2.85 -32.63
CA PRO A 612 10.20 1.56 -33.13
C PRO A 612 10.49 0.57 -32.01
N VAL A 613 9.85 -0.60 -32.07
CA VAL A 613 10.08 -1.74 -31.17
C VAL A 613 10.58 -2.91 -31.99
N LEU A 614 11.57 -3.62 -31.49
CA LEU A 614 12.01 -4.92 -31.99
C LEU A 614 12.48 -5.73 -30.79
N HIS A 615 11.77 -6.82 -30.50
CA HIS A 615 12.09 -7.74 -29.41
C HIS A 615 12.13 -9.15 -29.94
N ILE A 616 13.29 -9.79 -29.87
CA ILE A 616 13.47 -11.20 -30.23
C ILE A 616 13.43 -12.08 -28.98
N MET A 617 12.57 -13.11 -29.04
CA MET A 617 12.45 -14.16 -28.03
C MET A 617 12.56 -15.54 -28.70
N PRO A 618 13.06 -16.57 -28.00
CA PRO A 618 13.47 -16.59 -26.60
C PRO A 618 14.94 -16.18 -26.41
N HIS A 619 15.46 -16.28 -25.18
CA HIS A 619 16.91 -16.25 -24.94
C HIS A 619 17.66 -17.33 -25.74
N TRP A 620 18.98 -17.18 -25.91
CA TRP A 620 19.79 -18.12 -26.73
C TRP A 620 20.70 -19.06 -25.91
N ASN A 621 20.24 -19.49 -24.73
CA ASN A 621 20.92 -20.43 -23.84
C ASN A 621 20.15 -21.76 -23.73
N TRP A 622 20.48 -22.73 -24.60
CA TRP A 622 19.78 -24.02 -24.69
C TRP A 622 20.74 -25.22 -24.62
N SER A 623 21.63 -25.22 -23.62
CA SER A 623 22.62 -26.29 -23.44
C SER A 623 21.97 -27.68 -23.46
N GLY A 624 22.44 -28.58 -24.33
CA GLY A 624 21.89 -29.92 -24.51
C GLY A 624 20.75 -30.02 -25.55
N MET A 625 20.36 -28.90 -26.17
CA MET A 625 19.38 -28.86 -27.25
C MET A 625 20.02 -28.55 -28.61
N GLU A 626 21.33 -28.74 -28.78
CA GLU A 626 22.03 -28.46 -30.03
C GLU A 626 21.39 -29.22 -31.20
N GLY A 627 21.10 -28.49 -32.29
CA GLY A 627 20.42 -29.00 -33.47
C GLY A 627 18.91 -29.22 -33.32
N LYS A 628 18.33 -29.05 -32.12
CA LYS A 628 16.88 -29.07 -31.93
C LYS A 628 16.27 -27.75 -32.38
N GLN A 629 15.03 -27.84 -32.85
CA GLN A 629 14.29 -26.68 -33.32
C GLN A 629 13.74 -25.88 -32.13
N ILE A 630 13.98 -24.58 -32.14
CA ILE A 630 13.44 -23.59 -31.22
C ILE A 630 12.53 -22.66 -32.01
N ASP A 631 11.36 -22.39 -31.47
CA ASP A 631 10.45 -21.38 -32.01
C ASP A 631 11.03 -20.01 -31.65
N VAL A 632 11.27 -19.15 -32.63
CA VAL A 632 11.79 -17.80 -32.42
C VAL A 632 10.70 -16.82 -32.80
N TRP A 633 10.15 -16.13 -31.82
CA TRP A 633 9.15 -15.10 -32.03
C TRP A 633 9.80 -13.71 -32.02
N VAL A 634 9.21 -12.81 -32.79
CA VAL A 634 9.60 -11.40 -32.83
C VAL A 634 8.38 -10.52 -32.71
N HIS A 635 8.40 -9.63 -31.71
CA HIS A 635 7.45 -8.54 -31.58
C HIS A 635 8.06 -7.26 -32.17
N SER A 636 7.34 -6.61 -33.07
CA SER A 636 7.81 -5.37 -33.71
C SER A 636 6.66 -4.58 -34.32
N ASN A 637 6.88 -3.28 -34.46
CA ASN A 637 6.07 -2.38 -35.31
C ASN A 637 6.85 -1.85 -36.52
N CYS A 638 7.95 -2.53 -36.88
CA CYS A 638 8.62 -2.37 -38.17
C CYS A 638 7.77 -2.98 -39.30
N ASP A 639 7.99 -2.55 -40.54
CA ASP A 639 7.25 -3.06 -41.70
C ASP A 639 7.69 -4.51 -42.04
N GLU A 640 8.98 -4.81 -41.86
CA GLU A 640 9.58 -6.12 -42.08
C GLU A 640 10.68 -6.40 -41.05
N VAL A 641 10.93 -7.68 -40.77
CA VAL A 641 12.06 -8.13 -39.94
C VAL A 641 12.82 -9.23 -40.66
N GLU A 642 14.14 -9.17 -40.62
CA GLU A 642 15.02 -10.25 -41.08
C GLU A 642 15.79 -10.85 -39.90
N LEU A 643 15.80 -12.18 -39.83
CA LEU A 643 16.44 -12.92 -38.76
C LEU A 643 17.76 -13.52 -39.24
N PHE A 644 18.79 -13.51 -38.39
CA PHE A 644 20.12 -14.06 -38.66
C PHE A 644 20.56 -14.96 -37.51
N LEU A 645 21.14 -16.12 -37.85
CA LEU A 645 21.87 -16.96 -36.89
C LEU A 645 23.33 -17.03 -37.31
N ASN A 646 24.24 -16.58 -36.45
CA ASN A 646 25.68 -16.57 -36.71
C ASN A 646 26.02 -15.92 -38.08
N LYS A 647 25.42 -14.75 -38.33
CA LYS A 647 25.53 -13.95 -39.57
C LYS A 647 24.90 -14.57 -40.83
N LYS A 648 24.28 -15.75 -40.73
CA LYS A 648 23.52 -16.35 -41.84
C LYS A 648 22.05 -15.93 -41.76
N SER A 649 21.53 -15.32 -42.81
CA SER A 649 20.11 -14.97 -42.90
C SER A 649 19.23 -16.22 -42.87
N LEU A 650 18.16 -16.15 -42.09
CA LEU A 650 17.07 -17.12 -41.98
C LEU A 650 15.80 -16.62 -42.70
N GLY A 651 15.93 -15.55 -43.48
CA GLY A 651 14.86 -14.97 -44.28
C GLY A 651 14.20 -13.76 -43.63
N LYS A 652 13.67 -12.89 -44.50
CA LYS A 652 12.90 -11.70 -44.14
C LYS A 652 11.40 -12.02 -44.17
N LYS A 653 10.65 -11.49 -43.19
CA LYS A 653 9.19 -11.60 -43.12
C LYS A 653 8.56 -10.22 -42.95
N LYS A 654 7.40 -10.01 -43.57
CA LYS A 654 6.57 -8.80 -43.43
C LYS A 654 5.73 -8.87 -42.17
N MET A 655 5.66 -7.78 -41.41
CA MET A 655 4.82 -7.68 -40.22
C MET A 655 3.36 -7.41 -40.60
N GLU A 656 2.47 -8.30 -40.18
CA GLU A 656 1.03 -8.09 -40.30
C GLU A 656 0.53 -7.22 -39.13
N GLN A 657 -0.44 -6.35 -39.41
CA GLN A 657 -0.96 -5.43 -38.39
C GLN A 657 -1.56 -6.20 -37.20
N TYR A 658 -1.17 -5.80 -35.99
CA TYR A 658 -1.54 -6.43 -34.72
C TYR A 658 -1.01 -7.85 -34.49
N GLY A 659 -0.10 -8.35 -35.33
CA GLY A 659 0.46 -9.70 -35.20
C GLY A 659 1.84 -9.77 -34.53
N HIS A 660 2.45 -10.94 -34.63
CA HIS A 660 3.87 -11.20 -34.39
C HIS A 660 4.50 -11.95 -35.57
N LEU A 661 5.83 -12.13 -35.56
CA LEU A 661 6.54 -12.97 -36.52
C LEU A 661 7.16 -14.17 -35.83
N GLU A 662 7.23 -15.30 -36.53
CA GLU A 662 7.77 -16.55 -36.00
C GLU A 662 8.76 -17.19 -36.99
N TRP A 663 9.85 -17.77 -36.51
CA TRP A 663 10.75 -18.66 -37.25
C TRP A 663 10.95 -19.96 -36.48
N LYS A 664 11.21 -21.04 -37.21
CA LYS A 664 11.66 -22.31 -36.65
C LYS A 664 13.17 -22.41 -36.85
N VAL A 665 13.96 -22.39 -35.77
CA VAL A 665 15.42 -22.25 -35.84
C VAL A 665 16.11 -23.40 -35.12
N ASN A 666 16.97 -24.14 -35.82
CA ASN A 666 17.79 -25.16 -35.18
C ASN A 666 18.85 -24.50 -34.29
N TYR A 667 18.81 -24.80 -32.98
CA TYR A 667 19.69 -24.18 -32.01
C TYR A 667 21.15 -24.50 -32.30
N THR A 668 21.92 -23.43 -32.48
CA THR A 668 23.39 -23.45 -32.50
C THR A 668 23.86 -22.34 -31.58
N PRO A 669 24.72 -22.62 -30.58
CA PRO A 669 25.29 -21.58 -29.73
C PRO A 669 25.91 -20.45 -30.56
N GLY A 670 25.75 -19.21 -30.09
CA GLY A 670 26.31 -18.05 -30.78
C GLY A 670 25.43 -16.82 -30.68
N THR A 671 25.13 -16.19 -31.81
CA THR A 671 24.39 -14.92 -31.89
C THR A 671 23.18 -15.07 -32.79
N LEU A 672 22.00 -14.83 -32.23
CA LEU A 672 20.75 -14.68 -32.93
C LEU A 672 20.43 -13.18 -33.02
N GLU A 673 20.22 -12.66 -34.22
CA GLU A 673 20.08 -11.23 -34.49
C GLU A 673 18.82 -10.99 -35.34
N ALA A 674 17.97 -10.06 -34.91
CA ALA A 674 16.87 -9.55 -35.70
C ALA A 674 17.17 -8.12 -36.16
N ILE A 675 16.83 -7.81 -37.41
CA ILE A 675 16.94 -6.47 -37.99
C ILE A 675 15.57 -6.01 -38.45
N GLY A 676 15.08 -4.91 -37.88
CA GLY A 676 13.82 -4.28 -38.21
C GLY A 676 13.99 -3.23 -39.31
N TYR A 677 13.09 -3.27 -40.29
CA TYR A 677 13.08 -2.39 -41.45
C TYR A 677 11.81 -1.53 -41.49
N LYS A 678 11.96 -0.25 -41.83
CA LYS A 678 10.85 0.65 -42.14
C LYS A 678 11.12 1.35 -43.46
N ASN A 679 10.17 1.28 -44.39
CA ASN A 679 10.34 1.72 -45.78
C ASN A 679 11.63 1.18 -46.42
N GLY A 680 11.95 -0.11 -46.18
CA GLY A 680 13.15 -0.79 -46.68
C GLY A 680 14.48 -0.37 -46.02
N LYS A 681 14.48 0.58 -45.07
CA LYS A 681 15.68 1.00 -44.33
C LYS A 681 15.78 0.29 -42.98
N LYS A 682 16.99 -0.14 -42.61
CA LYS A 682 17.27 -0.66 -41.27
C LYS A 682 17.08 0.46 -40.24
N ILE A 683 16.30 0.21 -39.19
CA ILE A 683 16.03 1.22 -38.15
C ILE A 683 16.36 0.75 -36.74
N VAL A 684 16.30 -0.56 -36.46
CA VAL A 684 16.58 -1.12 -35.14
C VAL A 684 17.11 -2.56 -35.28
N THR A 685 17.96 -2.97 -34.36
CA THR A 685 18.54 -4.31 -34.28
C THR A 685 18.42 -4.79 -32.85
N ASP A 686 18.01 -6.05 -32.67
CA ASP A 686 17.95 -6.72 -31.38
C ASP A 686 18.68 -8.07 -31.44
N ILE A 687 19.36 -8.44 -30.35
CA ILE A 687 20.36 -9.51 -30.35
C ILE A 687 20.27 -10.37 -29.08
N GLN A 688 20.13 -11.68 -29.27
CA GLN A 688 20.30 -12.69 -28.23
C GLN A 688 21.63 -13.43 -28.41
N LYS A 689 22.40 -13.59 -27.34
CA LYS A 689 23.70 -14.29 -27.36
C LYS A 689 23.73 -15.41 -26.34
N THR A 690 24.30 -16.55 -26.71
CA THR A 690 24.61 -17.61 -25.76
C THR A 690 25.66 -17.12 -24.78
N THR A 691 25.33 -17.11 -23.48
CA THR A 691 26.23 -16.64 -22.42
C THR A 691 27.11 -17.75 -21.84
N GLY A 692 28.21 -17.33 -21.19
CA GLY A 692 29.07 -18.23 -20.41
C GLY A 692 28.55 -18.45 -18.98
N ASN A 693 29.42 -19.01 -18.13
CA ASN A 693 29.13 -19.16 -16.70
C ASN A 693 29.06 -17.81 -15.98
N ALA A 694 28.27 -17.77 -14.91
CA ALA A 694 28.16 -16.65 -13.99
C ALA A 694 29.52 -16.26 -13.38
N GLU A 695 29.82 -14.96 -13.38
CA GLU A 695 31.09 -14.44 -12.83
C GLU A 695 30.89 -13.19 -11.97
N ASN A 696 30.01 -12.25 -12.35
CA ASN A 696 29.89 -10.95 -11.67
C ASN A 696 28.44 -10.66 -11.28
N ILE A 697 28.24 -10.12 -10.07
CA ILE A 697 26.94 -9.54 -9.68
C ILE A 697 26.87 -8.10 -10.21
N LYS A 698 25.69 -7.65 -10.64
CA LYS A 698 25.42 -6.26 -10.97
C LYS A 698 24.16 -5.79 -10.23
N LEU A 699 24.29 -4.61 -9.62
CA LEU A 699 23.21 -3.91 -8.93
C LEU A 699 22.90 -2.64 -9.73
N SER A 700 21.62 -2.43 -10.06
CA SER A 700 21.16 -1.25 -10.78
C SER A 700 19.93 -0.65 -10.09
N ALA A 701 20.03 0.60 -9.65
CA ALA A 701 18.84 1.35 -9.27
C ALA A 701 17.98 1.65 -10.50
N ASP A 702 16.66 1.62 -10.35
CA ASP A 702 15.74 2.07 -11.39
C ASP A 702 16.08 3.51 -11.80
N ALA A 703 16.21 3.73 -13.11
CA ALA A 703 16.74 4.95 -13.68
C ALA A 703 15.77 6.14 -13.57
N GLU A 704 14.49 5.87 -13.29
CA GLU A 704 13.44 6.87 -13.23
C GLU A 704 12.98 7.20 -11.80
N ASN A 705 13.69 6.69 -10.79
CA ASN A 705 13.51 7.12 -9.41
C ASN A 705 13.80 8.63 -9.30
N PRO A 706 12.86 9.43 -8.75
CA PRO A 706 13.13 10.83 -8.47
C PRO A 706 14.41 10.99 -7.64
N SER A 707 15.22 12.01 -7.94
CA SER A 707 16.51 12.21 -7.26
C SER A 707 16.39 12.41 -5.73
N ASN A 708 15.22 12.85 -5.26
CA ASN A 708 14.85 13.04 -3.87
C ASN A 708 14.02 11.89 -3.28
N ALA A 709 13.77 10.81 -4.03
CA ALA A 709 12.99 9.67 -3.55
C ALA A 709 13.66 9.02 -2.34
N ASN A 710 12.86 8.73 -1.32
CA ASN A 710 13.31 8.07 -0.11
C ASN A 710 13.40 6.54 -0.31
N VAL A 711 12.55 6.00 -1.17
CA VAL A 711 12.55 4.58 -1.55
C VAL A 711 13.17 4.40 -2.94
N SER A 712 13.89 3.30 -3.15
CA SER A 712 14.51 2.96 -4.43
C SER A 712 14.38 1.47 -4.72
N VAL A 713 13.95 1.16 -5.94
CA VAL A 713 13.89 -0.19 -6.50
C VAL A 713 15.24 -0.54 -7.11
N ILE A 714 15.86 -1.63 -6.66
CA ILE A 714 17.15 -2.10 -7.15
C ILE A 714 16.98 -3.45 -7.86
N THR A 715 17.42 -3.52 -9.11
CA THR A 715 17.57 -4.77 -9.86
C THR A 715 18.90 -5.43 -9.53
N VAL A 716 18.84 -6.73 -9.25
CA VAL A 716 19.98 -7.62 -9.07
C VAL A 716 20.04 -8.55 -10.27
N GLU A 717 21.19 -8.62 -10.92
CA GLU A 717 21.44 -9.56 -12.01
C GLU A 717 22.85 -10.14 -11.92
N VAL A 718 23.06 -11.25 -12.63
CA VAL A 718 24.37 -11.88 -12.75
C VAL A 718 24.82 -11.92 -14.20
N LEU A 719 26.10 -11.60 -14.40
CA LEU A 719 26.75 -11.44 -15.68
C LEU A 719 27.84 -12.50 -15.88
N ASP A 720 28.04 -12.90 -17.14
CA ASP A 720 29.18 -13.71 -17.53
C ASP A 720 30.49 -12.89 -17.59
N LYS A 721 31.60 -13.56 -17.94
CA LYS A 721 32.92 -12.93 -18.10
C LYS A 721 32.95 -11.77 -19.12
N LYS A 722 32.04 -11.79 -20.10
CA LYS A 722 31.93 -10.77 -21.16
C LYS A 722 30.96 -9.65 -20.78
N GLY A 723 30.39 -9.69 -19.57
CA GLY A 723 29.41 -8.71 -19.10
C GLY A 723 28.01 -8.93 -19.65
N LEU A 724 27.70 -10.11 -20.21
CA LEU A 724 26.37 -10.44 -20.71
C LEU A 724 25.48 -10.96 -19.58
N HIS A 725 24.22 -10.49 -19.54
CA HIS A 725 23.19 -10.98 -18.63
C HIS A 725 22.92 -12.47 -18.85
N ILE A 726 22.86 -13.27 -17.77
CA ILE A 726 22.59 -14.71 -17.84
C ILE A 726 21.09 -14.96 -17.58
N PRO A 727 20.29 -15.27 -18.61
CA PRO A 727 18.83 -15.33 -18.52
C PRO A 727 18.32 -16.59 -17.79
N THR A 728 19.21 -17.52 -17.44
CA THR A 728 18.90 -18.76 -16.73
C THR A 728 19.51 -18.79 -15.32
N ALA A 729 20.09 -17.68 -14.85
CA ALA A 729 20.75 -17.66 -13.54
C ALA A 729 19.73 -17.76 -12.41
N ASN A 730 20.08 -18.57 -11.40
CA ASN A 730 19.27 -18.85 -10.21
C ASN A 730 20.09 -18.80 -8.90
N ASP A 731 21.25 -18.14 -8.94
CA ASP A 731 22.16 -18.00 -7.81
C ASP A 731 21.48 -17.34 -6.61
N GLU A 732 21.78 -17.81 -5.40
CA GLU A 732 21.37 -17.16 -4.15
C GLU A 732 22.33 -16.01 -3.83
N ILE A 733 21.78 -14.79 -3.75
CA ILE A 733 22.53 -13.58 -3.48
C ILE A 733 22.20 -13.09 -2.07
N THR A 734 23.23 -12.81 -1.26
CA THR A 734 23.11 -12.21 0.08
C THR A 734 23.38 -10.71 0.01
N PHE A 735 22.61 -9.93 0.76
CA PHE A 735 22.64 -8.46 0.76
C PHE A 735 22.98 -7.89 2.13
N ASP A 736 23.72 -6.78 2.13
CA ASP A 736 23.99 -5.94 3.30
C ASP A 736 23.77 -4.48 2.94
N ILE A 737 23.28 -3.68 3.88
CA ILE A 737 23.02 -2.25 3.66
C ILE A 737 23.59 -1.39 4.78
N LYS A 738 24.20 -0.27 4.40
CA LYS A 738 24.66 0.79 5.30
C LYS A 738 23.99 2.10 4.95
N GLY A 739 23.47 2.80 5.96
CA GLY A 739 22.86 4.12 5.79
C GLY A 739 21.40 4.12 5.34
N GLY A 740 20.76 2.95 5.25
CA GLY A 740 19.35 2.76 4.96
C GLY A 740 18.85 1.43 5.54
N LYS A 741 17.65 1.01 5.15
CA LYS A 741 17.09 -0.32 5.44
C LYS A 741 16.55 -0.98 4.17
N ILE A 742 16.64 -2.30 4.10
CA ILE A 742 15.94 -3.08 3.08
C ILE A 742 14.51 -3.27 3.58
N LEU A 743 13.52 -2.93 2.74
CA LEU A 743 12.10 -3.12 3.05
C LEU A 743 11.60 -4.50 2.63
N GLY A 744 12.11 -5.04 1.53
CA GLY A 744 11.68 -6.31 0.97
C GLY A 744 12.52 -6.78 -0.20
N VAL A 745 12.46 -8.07 -0.49
CA VAL A 745 13.11 -8.71 -1.65
C VAL A 745 12.15 -9.62 -2.41
N GLY A 746 12.37 -9.77 -3.71
CA GLY A 746 11.57 -10.65 -4.57
C GLY A 746 12.32 -11.07 -5.83
N ASN A 747 11.76 -12.02 -6.59
CA ASN A 747 12.33 -12.45 -7.87
C ASN A 747 11.31 -12.73 -8.97
N GLY A 748 10.01 -12.80 -8.66
CA GLY A 748 8.96 -13.08 -9.65
C GLY A 748 8.82 -14.56 -10.03
N ASP A 749 9.46 -15.48 -9.31
CA ASP A 749 9.14 -16.92 -9.43
C ASP A 749 7.80 -17.20 -8.74
N PRO A 750 6.78 -17.66 -9.48
CA PRO A 750 5.47 -17.91 -8.88
C PRO A 750 5.47 -19.03 -7.85
N THR A 751 6.51 -19.87 -7.80
CA THR A 751 6.65 -20.98 -6.85
C THR A 751 7.64 -20.70 -5.71
N SER A 752 8.21 -19.49 -5.63
CA SER A 752 9.17 -19.16 -4.56
C SER A 752 8.44 -19.02 -3.22
N LEU A 753 8.85 -19.88 -2.27
CA LEU A 753 8.44 -19.82 -0.87
C LEU A 753 9.50 -19.12 0.01
N GLU A 754 10.47 -18.42 -0.60
CA GLU A 754 11.49 -17.67 0.13
C GLU A 754 10.90 -16.42 0.80
N LYS A 755 11.40 -16.07 1.99
CA LYS A 755 10.92 -14.95 2.80
C LYS A 755 11.01 -13.60 2.08
N ASP A 756 9.88 -12.93 1.95
CA ASP A 756 9.76 -11.56 1.40
C ASP A 756 10.53 -10.53 2.26
N GLN A 757 10.47 -10.70 3.58
CA GLN A 757 11.12 -9.84 4.58
C GLN A 757 11.91 -10.65 5.60
N PHE A 758 13.03 -10.10 6.03
CA PHE A 758 13.89 -10.67 7.07
C PHE A 758 13.83 -9.75 8.29
N ILE A 759 12.94 -10.09 9.23
CA ILE A 759 12.70 -9.33 10.45
C ILE A 759 13.07 -10.15 11.69
N ASP A 760 13.43 -9.46 12.76
CA ASP A 760 13.66 -10.11 14.05
C ASP A 760 12.36 -10.73 14.57
N ASP A 761 12.45 -11.96 15.08
CA ASP A 761 11.33 -12.60 15.77
C ASP A 761 11.25 -12.08 17.20
N ILE A 762 10.06 -11.61 17.59
CA ILE A 762 9.80 -11.10 18.94
C ILE A 762 8.78 -12.00 19.62
N THR A 763 9.25 -12.75 20.61
CA THR A 763 8.40 -13.60 21.45
C THR A 763 8.21 -12.93 22.82
N LEU A 764 6.95 -12.85 23.26
CA LEU A 764 6.57 -12.44 24.60
C LEU A 764 6.37 -13.67 25.49
N VAL A 765 7.15 -13.78 26.56
CA VAL A 765 7.13 -14.92 27.48
C VAL A 765 6.58 -14.46 28.84
N PRO A 766 5.44 -15.01 29.28
CA PRO A 766 4.87 -14.67 30.57
C PRO A 766 5.67 -15.27 31.74
N ILE A 767 5.64 -14.59 32.88
CA ILE A 767 6.12 -15.15 34.15
C ILE A 767 4.98 -15.96 34.77
N THR A 768 5.22 -17.24 35.00
CA THR A 768 4.24 -18.20 35.55
C THR A 768 4.65 -18.69 36.92
N ASN A 769 3.76 -19.39 37.62
CA ASN A 769 3.99 -19.94 38.96
C ASN A 769 4.53 -18.87 39.92
N PHE A 770 3.85 -17.73 39.96
CA PHE A 770 4.28 -16.58 40.75
C PHE A 770 3.90 -16.78 42.22
N GLU A 771 4.91 -16.86 43.09
CA GLU A 771 4.79 -17.15 44.51
C GLU A 771 5.39 -16.02 45.33
N GLU A 772 4.93 -15.84 46.56
CA GLU A 772 5.41 -14.83 47.50
C GLU A 772 5.77 -15.41 48.86
N ARG A 773 6.71 -14.72 49.53
CA ARG A 773 7.07 -14.93 50.93
C ARG A 773 7.33 -13.59 51.62
N LYS A 774 6.91 -13.46 52.89
CA LYS A 774 7.18 -12.26 53.71
C LYS A 774 8.66 -12.16 54.09
N GLN A 775 9.19 -10.94 54.15
CA GLN A 775 10.54 -10.64 54.62
C GLN A 775 10.56 -9.37 55.49
N ALA A 776 11.53 -9.27 56.41
CA ALA A 776 11.66 -8.12 57.31
C ALA A 776 12.17 -6.84 56.63
N TYR A 777 13.00 -6.94 55.59
CA TYR A 777 13.55 -5.82 54.82
C TYR A 777 13.97 -6.27 53.42
N VAL A 778 14.17 -5.33 52.49
CA VAL A 778 14.73 -5.63 51.16
C VAL A 778 16.26 -5.74 51.26
N ASP A 779 16.82 -6.90 50.90
CA ASP A 779 18.26 -7.15 50.88
C ASP A 779 18.77 -7.37 49.46
N ASN A 780 19.94 -6.80 49.14
CA ASN A 780 20.62 -6.91 47.85
C ASN A 780 21.72 -7.99 47.85
N ALA A 781 21.96 -8.67 48.97
CA ALA A 781 22.93 -9.76 49.04
C ALA A 781 22.57 -10.90 48.07
N ASN A 782 23.55 -11.30 47.25
CA ASN A 782 23.49 -12.52 46.45
C ASN A 782 23.35 -13.72 47.39
N GLN A 783 22.31 -14.53 47.22
CA GLN A 783 22.14 -15.77 47.99
C GLN A 783 22.38 -16.99 47.10
N SER A 784 23.29 -17.84 47.55
CA SER A 784 23.41 -19.23 47.13
C SER A 784 22.36 -20.08 47.85
N ALA A 785 21.62 -20.88 47.07
CA ALA A 785 20.51 -21.77 47.45
C ALA A 785 19.13 -21.09 47.62
N LEU A 786 18.22 -21.45 46.70
CA LEU A 786 16.78 -21.21 46.81
C LEU A 786 16.29 -21.92 48.08
N ASP A 787 15.85 -21.16 49.07
CA ASP A 787 15.28 -21.68 50.31
C ASP A 787 13.94 -22.40 50.00
N GLU A 788 13.97 -23.73 49.91
CA GLU A 788 12.81 -24.61 49.62
C GLU A 788 11.89 -24.81 50.83
N SER A 789 11.98 -23.97 51.88
CA SER A 789 11.03 -23.96 52.99
C SER A 789 9.56 -23.95 52.52
N ASN A 790 8.67 -24.64 53.24
CA ASN A 790 7.21 -24.71 53.01
C ASN A 790 6.45 -23.36 53.17
N ALA A 791 7.13 -22.22 53.10
CA ALA A 791 6.58 -20.89 53.39
C ALA A 791 6.17 -20.09 52.13
N TRP A 792 6.31 -20.66 50.93
CA TRP A 792 5.86 -20.05 49.68
C TRP A 792 4.36 -20.26 49.48
N LYS A 793 3.66 -19.21 49.08
CA LYS A 793 2.27 -19.27 48.66
C LYS A 793 2.09 -18.54 47.33
N GLU A 794 1.02 -18.82 46.62
CA GLU A 794 0.64 -18.10 45.41
C GLU A 794 0.63 -16.58 45.68
N ALA A 795 1.30 -15.81 44.82
CA ALA A 795 1.48 -14.38 45.01
C ALA A 795 0.14 -13.63 44.93
N PHE A 796 -0.02 -12.63 45.78
CA PHE A 796 -1.20 -11.75 45.93
C PHE A 796 -2.52 -12.43 46.29
N LYS A 797 -2.57 -13.76 46.30
CA LYS A 797 -3.74 -14.52 46.73
C LYS A 797 -4.02 -14.29 48.21
N ASP A 798 -5.27 -13.93 48.49
CA ASP A 798 -5.79 -13.63 49.83
C ASP A 798 -4.92 -12.63 50.61
N ARG A 799 -4.32 -11.66 49.91
CA ARG A 799 -3.41 -10.69 50.51
C ARG A 799 -4.17 -9.67 51.37
N ASP A 800 -3.81 -9.61 52.65
CA ASP A 800 -4.24 -8.54 53.54
C ASP A 800 -3.42 -7.27 53.26
N TYR A 801 -4.02 -6.36 52.49
CA TYR A 801 -3.42 -5.06 52.15
C TYR A 801 -3.37 -4.07 53.32
N LYS A 802 -4.07 -4.35 54.44
CA LYS A 802 -4.02 -3.49 55.65
C LYS A 802 -2.85 -3.86 56.57
N ASN A 803 -2.44 -5.13 56.57
CA ASN A 803 -1.37 -5.66 57.43
C ASN A 803 -0.22 -6.30 56.61
N GLN A 804 0.41 -5.50 55.76
CA GLN A 804 1.50 -5.96 54.90
C GLN A 804 2.85 -6.06 55.65
N ALA A 805 3.69 -7.00 55.23
CA ALA A 805 5.08 -7.04 55.68
C ALA A 805 5.89 -5.88 55.09
N SER A 806 6.99 -5.49 55.74
CA SER A 806 7.88 -4.41 55.27
C SER A 806 8.53 -4.72 53.91
N ALA A 807 8.73 -6.00 53.59
CA ALA A 807 9.20 -6.46 52.29
C ALA A 807 8.60 -7.83 51.94
N TYR A 808 8.58 -8.13 50.64
CA TYR A 808 8.22 -9.43 50.10
C TYR A 808 9.29 -9.91 49.13
N ILE A 809 9.52 -11.22 49.12
CA ILE A 809 10.23 -11.91 48.05
C ILE A 809 9.19 -12.56 47.18
N TYR A 810 9.20 -12.22 45.90
CA TYR A 810 8.42 -12.89 44.89
C TYR A 810 9.32 -13.78 44.04
N ARG A 811 8.80 -14.91 43.58
CA ARG A 811 9.50 -15.83 42.70
C ARG A 811 8.57 -16.29 41.59
N GLY A 812 9.04 -16.29 40.36
CA GLY A 812 8.32 -16.81 39.20
C GLY A 812 9.23 -17.59 38.27
N LYS A 813 8.61 -18.27 37.29
CA LYS A 813 9.30 -19.03 36.26
C LYS A 813 8.99 -18.49 34.87
N PHE A 814 9.97 -18.49 33.99
CA PHE A 814 9.80 -18.23 32.57
C PHE A 814 10.64 -19.21 31.75
N GLU A 815 10.12 -19.62 30.59
CA GLU A 815 10.74 -20.64 29.75
C GLU A 815 11.39 -19.98 28.54
N LEU A 816 12.68 -20.28 28.32
CA LEU A 816 13.40 -19.85 27.12
C LEU A 816 13.65 -21.05 26.20
N LYS A 817 13.30 -20.90 24.92
CA LYS A 817 13.60 -21.89 23.87
C LYS A 817 15.10 -21.90 23.54
N ASN A 818 15.56 -22.97 22.89
CA ASN A 818 16.96 -23.17 22.48
C ASN A 818 17.49 -21.96 21.70
N ASN A 819 18.80 -21.71 21.79
CA ASN A 819 19.56 -20.64 21.10
C ASN A 819 19.72 -19.28 21.83
N LEU A 820 20.05 -19.31 23.14
CA LEU A 820 20.42 -18.11 23.91
C LEU A 820 21.65 -17.36 23.38
N GLN A 821 22.47 -17.98 22.53
CA GLN A 821 23.71 -17.39 22.04
C GLN A 821 23.48 -16.21 21.08
N SER A 822 22.39 -16.19 20.32
CA SER A 822 22.02 -15.07 19.45
C SER A 822 21.01 -14.12 20.07
N ASN A 823 20.18 -14.60 20.99
CA ASN A 823 19.00 -13.87 21.44
C ASN A 823 19.34 -12.70 22.36
N SER A 824 18.52 -11.64 22.30
CA SER A 824 18.45 -10.58 23.30
C SER A 824 17.24 -10.82 24.19
N VAL A 825 17.43 -10.81 25.50
CA VAL A 825 16.36 -11.05 26.48
C VAL A 825 16.22 -9.83 27.38
N ASP A 826 15.03 -9.24 27.41
CA ASP A 826 14.70 -8.11 28.28
C ASP A 826 13.55 -8.51 29.21
N PHE A 827 13.61 -8.09 30.47
CA PHE A 827 12.49 -8.13 31.40
C PHE A 827 11.91 -6.72 31.55
N PHE A 828 10.62 -6.58 31.25
CA PHE A 828 9.86 -5.35 31.47
C PHE A 828 9.05 -5.50 32.75
N TYR A 829 9.59 -4.95 33.83
CA TYR A 829 8.98 -4.98 35.15
C TYR A 829 7.78 -4.03 35.20
N LYS A 830 6.62 -4.54 35.62
CA LYS A 830 5.38 -3.74 35.75
C LYS A 830 5.15 -3.15 37.14
N LYS A 831 6.16 -3.18 38.00
CA LYS A 831 6.12 -2.60 39.34
C LYS A 831 5.00 -3.20 40.21
N ILE A 832 5.34 -4.27 40.92
CA ILE A 832 4.50 -4.88 41.97
C ILE A 832 4.92 -4.43 43.39
N GLY A 833 5.93 -3.55 43.47
CA GLY A 833 6.50 -3.02 44.69
C GLY A 833 7.45 -1.85 44.41
N VAL A 834 7.99 -1.25 45.47
CA VAL A 834 8.99 -0.16 45.42
C VAL A 834 10.31 -0.63 46.04
N ASN A 835 11.40 0.09 45.74
CA ASN A 835 12.76 -0.23 46.20
C ASN A 835 13.15 -1.66 45.85
N GLU A 836 12.86 -2.06 44.62
CA GLU A 836 12.99 -3.44 44.17
C GLU A 836 14.45 -3.84 43.89
N SER A 837 14.73 -5.13 44.06
CA SER A 837 15.90 -5.81 43.51
C SER A 837 15.47 -7.05 42.77
N VAL A 838 15.96 -7.19 41.54
CA VAL A 838 15.59 -8.28 40.64
C VAL A 838 16.77 -9.22 40.51
N PHE A 839 16.50 -10.51 40.65
CA PHE A 839 17.47 -11.58 40.48
C PHE A 839 16.98 -12.56 39.42
N VAL A 840 17.89 -13.06 38.60
CA VAL A 840 17.63 -14.12 37.63
C VAL A 840 18.57 -15.28 37.90
N ASN A 841 17.98 -16.46 38.14
CA ASN A 841 18.70 -17.67 38.56
C ASN A 841 19.67 -17.41 39.74
N GLY A 842 19.26 -16.57 40.70
CA GLY A 842 20.04 -16.22 41.89
C GLY A 842 21.04 -15.08 41.71
N ASN A 843 21.22 -14.55 40.49
CA ASN A 843 22.14 -13.45 40.20
C ASN A 843 21.40 -12.11 40.16
N LEU A 844 21.90 -11.10 40.87
CA LEU A 844 21.36 -9.74 40.82
C LEU A 844 21.49 -9.17 39.39
N VAL A 845 20.40 -8.61 38.87
CA VAL A 845 20.38 -7.90 37.58
C VAL A 845 20.03 -6.43 37.79
N THR A 846 20.67 -5.57 37.02
CA THR A 846 20.49 -4.11 37.11
C THR A 846 19.52 -3.61 36.05
N ALA A 847 18.72 -2.62 36.41
CA ALA A 847 17.85 -1.94 35.46
C ALA A 847 18.68 -1.16 34.43
N ASN A 848 18.06 -0.87 33.29
CA ASN A 848 18.62 -0.03 32.25
C ASN A 848 18.66 1.43 32.75
N THR A 849 19.66 2.20 32.31
CA THR A 849 19.81 3.62 32.64
C THR A 849 18.65 4.46 32.10
N ASP A 850 18.12 4.09 30.94
CA ASP A 850 17.13 4.89 30.20
C ASP A 850 15.68 4.50 30.54
N ASP A 851 15.49 3.29 31.07
CA ASP A 851 14.20 2.81 31.60
C ASP A 851 14.47 1.99 32.87
N PRO A 852 14.21 2.56 34.07
CA PRO A 852 14.50 1.89 35.35
C PRO A 852 13.63 0.65 35.60
N GLN A 853 12.64 0.40 34.76
CA GLN A 853 11.77 -0.77 34.82
C GLN A 853 12.06 -1.77 33.68
N LYS A 854 13.09 -1.53 32.86
CA LYS A 854 13.59 -2.48 31.88
C LYS A 854 14.90 -3.07 32.36
N TYR A 855 15.01 -4.39 32.37
CA TYR A 855 16.24 -5.11 32.73
C TYR A 855 16.72 -5.88 31.51
N HIS A 856 17.93 -5.58 31.05
CA HIS A 856 18.57 -6.42 30.03
C HIS A 856 19.20 -7.64 30.70
N LEU A 857 18.73 -8.84 30.35
CA LEU A 857 19.17 -10.06 31.01
C LEU A 857 20.40 -10.63 30.30
N ASN A 858 21.56 -10.54 30.93
CA ASN A 858 22.80 -11.05 30.37
C ASN A 858 22.74 -12.58 30.18
N LYS A 859 23.29 -13.06 29.06
CA LYS A 859 23.34 -14.51 28.75
C LYS A 859 23.98 -15.34 29.86
N SER A 860 24.94 -14.80 30.60
CA SER A 860 25.61 -15.47 31.72
C SER A 860 24.69 -15.80 32.91
N VAL A 861 23.56 -15.10 33.06
CA VAL A 861 22.58 -15.36 34.12
C VAL A 861 21.39 -16.20 33.65
N LEU A 862 21.33 -16.53 32.36
CA LEU A 862 20.24 -17.27 31.72
C LEU A 862 20.66 -18.71 31.44
N LYS A 863 19.68 -19.61 31.40
CA LYS A 863 19.86 -20.99 30.93
C LYS A 863 18.72 -21.40 30.00
N GLU A 864 18.96 -22.38 29.15
CA GLU A 864 17.93 -22.96 28.29
C GLU A 864 16.84 -23.63 29.14
N GLY A 865 15.59 -23.54 28.70
CA GLY A 865 14.42 -24.03 29.46
C GLY A 865 14.06 -23.10 30.62
N SER A 866 13.85 -23.70 31.79
CA SER A 866 13.20 -23.02 32.91
C SER A 866 14.13 -22.09 33.66
N ASN A 867 13.83 -20.79 33.66
CA ASN A 867 14.54 -19.76 34.41
C ASN A 867 13.69 -19.29 35.58
N ILE A 868 14.35 -18.93 36.68
CA ILE A 868 13.69 -18.37 37.86
C ILE A 868 13.99 -16.89 37.94
N ILE A 869 12.93 -16.08 38.01
CA ILE A 869 13.03 -14.66 38.35
C ILE A 869 12.61 -14.47 39.80
N THR A 870 13.37 -13.69 40.56
CA THR A 870 13.07 -13.34 41.94
C THR A 870 13.06 -11.83 42.10
N ILE A 871 12.00 -11.28 42.67
CA ILE A 871 11.82 -9.85 42.86
C ILE A 871 11.69 -9.62 44.37
N ARG A 872 12.61 -8.87 44.95
CA ARG A 872 12.52 -8.44 46.35
C ARG A 872 12.05 -7.00 46.34
N ALA A 873 10.93 -6.68 46.97
CA ALA A 873 10.41 -5.32 46.95
C ALA A 873 9.60 -5.02 48.20
N SER A 874 9.57 -3.75 48.59
CA SER A 874 8.57 -3.24 49.52
C SER A 874 7.21 -3.22 48.81
N PRO A 875 6.13 -3.68 49.46
CA PRO A 875 4.83 -3.81 48.80
C PRO A 875 4.24 -2.43 48.46
N LEU A 876 3.52 -2.36 47.35
CA LEU A 876 2.67 -1.21 47.06
C LEU A 876 1.57 -1.08 48.13
N GLN A 877 1.31 0.16 48.55
CA GLN A 877 0.26 0.49 49.52
C GLN A 877 -1.00 0.96 48.79
N LYS A 878 -2.17 0.55 49.30
CA LYS A 878 -3.43 1.17 48.90
C LYS A 878 -3.48 2.60 49.46
N VAL A 879 -3.82 3.56 48.61
CA VAL A 879 -4.14 4.91 49.06
C VAL A 879 -5.61 4.96 49.48
N LYS A 880 -6.47 4.23 48.75
CA LYS A 880 -7.90 4.06 49.02
C LYS A 880 -8.26 2.57 49.01
N ASP A 881 -9.27 2.19 49.79
CA ASP A 881 -9.69 0.78 49.91
C ASP A 881 -10.08 0.15 48.55
N TRP A 882 -10.60 0.97 47.62
CA TRP A 882 -11.01 0.56 46.28
C TRP A 882 -9.88 0.57 45.24
N ASP A 883 -8.64 0.89 45.60
CA ASP A 883 -7.52 0.83 44.67
C ASP A 883 -7.30 -0.62 44.21
N VAL A 884 -7.17 -0.80 42.90
CA VAL A 884 -6.78 -2.07 42.29
C VAL A 884 -5.26 -2.12 42.25
N MET A 885 -4.68 -3.05 43.00
CA MET A 885 -3.23 -3.20 43.10
C MET A 885 -2.68 -3.92 41.89
N ASN A 886 -1.58 -3.45 41.33
CA ASN A 886 -0.91 -4.21 40.28
C ASN A 886 -0.33 -5.51 40.85
N THR A 887 -0.76 -6.63 40.28
CA THR A 887 -0.30 -7.98 40.62
C THR A 887 0.47 -8.64 39.47
N ASP A 888 0.58 -7.98 38.32
CA ASP A 888 1.34 -8.46 37.16
C ASP A 888 2.84 -8.11 37.36
N PRO A 889 3.74 -9.10 37.51
CA PRO A 889 5.17 -8.84 37.65
C PRO A 889 5.80 -8.25 36.38
N GLY A 890 5.13 -8.35 35.23
CA GLY A 890 5.64 -7.94 33.94
C GLY A 890 5.96 -9.11 33.01
N ILE A 891 6.70 -8.83 31.95
CA ILE A 891 6.86 -9.77 30.84
C ILE A 891 8.31 -9.85 30.36
N ILE A 892 8.70 -11.05 29.94
CA ILE A 892 9.99 -11.28 29.29
C ILE A 892 9.81 -11.13 27.79
N ARG A 893 10.66 -10.32 27.16
CA ARG A 893 10.76 -10.22 25.71
C ARG A 893 12.02 -10.92 25.24
N VAL A 894 11.86 -11.82 24.28
CA VAL A 894 12.96 -12.49 23.59
C VAL A 894 12.97 -11.99 22.15
N ILE A 895 14.09 -11.42 21.73
CA ILE A 895 14.34 -11.01 20.34
C ILE A 895 15.35 -12.01 19.76
N THR A 896 14.93 -12.71 18.71
CA THR A 896 15.78 -13.58 17.91
C THR A 896 16.15 -12.83 16.62
N PRO A 897 17.43 -12.48 16.41
CA PRO A 897 17.85 -11.75 15.22
C PRO A 897 17.49 -12.49 13.94
N SER A 898 17.10 -11.74 12.91
CA SER A 898 16.81 -12.31 11.59
C SER A 898 18.05 -12.95 10.95
N GLU A 899 17.84 -13.84 9.98
CA GLU A 899 18.89 -14.22 9.05
C GLU A 899 19.31 -13.03 8.18
N PRO A 900 20.52 -13.05 7.57
CA PRO A 900 20.90 -12.07 6.55
C PRO A 900 19.91 -12.04 5.39
N TRP A 901 19.69 -10.85 4.84
CA TRP A 901 18.88 -10.66 3.64
C TRP A 901 19.46 -11.46 2.49
N LYS A 902 18.62 -12.26 1.84
CA LYS A 902 19.02 -13.07 0.69
C LYS A 902 17.85 -13.31 -0.25
N ARG A 903 18.15 -13.56 -1.52
CA ARG A 903 17.17 -13.94 -2.54
C ARG A 903 17.85 -14.69 -3.66
N LYS A 904 17.23 -15.78 -4.12
CA LYS A 904 17.62 -16.41 -5.39
C LYS A 904 17.18 -15.58 -6.58
N LEU A 905 18.04 -15.49 -7.58
CA LEU A 905 17.63 -15.03 -8.90
C LEU A 905 16.58 -15.98 -9.47
N PHE A 906 15.66 -15.44 -10.26
CA PHE A 906 14.78 -16.23 -11.10
C PHE A 906 14.96 -15.77 -12.53
N ASN A 907 15.43 -16.68 -13.39
CA ASN A 907 15.74 -16.42 -14.80
C ASN A 907 16.51 -15.10 -14.98
N GLY A 908 17.60 -14.96 -14.21
CA GLY A 908 18.54 -13.84 -14.31
C GLY A 908 18.31 -12.65 -13.37
N TYR A 909 17.13 -12.52 -12.74
CA TYR A 909 16.79 -11.32 -11.97
C TYR A 909 16.30 -11.60 -10.54
N ALA A 910 16.63 -10.68 -9.64
CA ALA A 910 15.94 -10.45 -8.37
C ALA A 910 15.80 -8.94 -8.13
N GLN A 911 14.98 -8.56 -7.16
CA GLN A 911 14.69 -7.19 -6.77
C GLN A 911 14.89 -6.98 -5.28
N ILE A 912 15.35 -5.78 -4.93
CA ILE A 912 15.46 -5.28 -3.56
C ILE A 912 14.77 -3.91 -3.49
N ILE A 913 13.93 -3.70 -2.49
CA ILE A 913 13.35 -2.41 -2.17
C ILE A 913 14.12 -1.81 -1.00
N VAL A 914 14.71 -0.63 -1.20
CA VAL A 914 15.55 0.04 -0.19
C VAL A 914 14.94 1.37 0.20
N GLN A 915 14.91 1.66 1.51
CA GLN A 915 14.59 2.98 2.05
C GLN A 915 15.86 3.64 2.61
N LYS A 916 16.04 4.93 2.31
CA LYS A 916 17.15 5.75 2.80
C LYS A 916 16.87 6.25 4.23
N ASN A 917 17.91 6.45 5.03
CA ASN A 917 17.74 7.12 6.32
C ASN A 917 17.70 8.63 6.12
N GLU A 918 16.77 9.32 6.79
CA GLU A 918 16.57 10.78 6.66
C GLU A 918 17.80 11.63 7.03
N SER A 919 18.76 11.08 7.76
CA SER A 919 19.90 11.79 8.34
C SER A 919 21.27 11.51 7.68
N ARG A 920 21.34 10.71 6.61
CA ARG A 920 22.64 10.28 6.03
C ARG A 920 22.78 10.62 4.55
N SER A 921 23.98 11.08 4.19
CA SER A 921 24.36 11.47 2.83
C SER A 921 24.69 10.28 1.91
N GLU A 922 24.98 9.10 2.46
CA GLU A 922 25.40 7.93 1.66
C GLU A 922 24.66 6.65 2.09
N VAL A 923 24.04 5.98 1.13
CA VAL A 923 23.38 4.68 1.29
C VAL A 923 24.09 3.68 0.38
N VAL A 924 24.73 2.69 0.98
CA VAL A 924 25.56 1.69 0.29
C VAL A 924 24.93 0.32 0.44
N LEU A 925 24.55 -0.28 -0.69
CA LEU A 925 24.06 -1.64 -0.79
C LEU A 925 25.17 -2.55 -1.32
N SER A 926 25.45 -3.64 -0.62
CA SER A 926 26.43 -4.64 -1.03
C SER A 926 25.74 -5.97 -1.31
N ALA A 927 26.20 -6.69 -2.33
CA ALA A 927 25.69 -8.01 -2.72
C ALA A 927 26.85 -8.99 -2.89
N SER A 928 26.67 -10.22 -2.41
CA SER A 928 27.66 -11.29 -2.49
C SER A 928 27.03 -12.65 -2.66
N ALA A 929 27.75 -13.57 -3.31
CA ALA A 929 27.37 -14.96 -3.49
C ALA A 929 28.63 -15.82 -3.64
N LYS A 930 28.53 -17.11 -3.34
CA LYS A 930 29.66 -18.03 -3.41
C LYS A 930 30.11 -18.21 -4.88
N GLY A 931 31.36 -17.89 -5.18
CA GLY A 931 31.94 -18.06 -6.51
C GLY A 931 31.70 -16.90 -7.48
N LEU A 932 30.96 -15.85 -7.08
CA LEU A 932 30.75 -14.64 -7.86
C LEU A 932 31.54 -13.47 -7.29
N LYS A 933 31.96 -12.53 -8.15
CA LYS A 933 32.55 -11.27 -7.68
C LYS A 933 31.45 -10.41 -7.03
N PRO A 934 31.67 -9.91 -5.81
CA PRO A 934 30.69 -9.09 -5.11
C PRO A 934 30.47 -7.75 -5.81
N ALA A 935 29.30 -7.16 -5.59
CA ALA A 935 28.92 -5.86 -6.12
C ALA A 935 28.57 -4.90 -5.00
N VAL A 936 28.81 -3.60 -5.24
CA VAL A 936 28.45 -2.52 -4.33
C VAL A 936 27.78 -1.42 -5.15
N LEU A 937 26.67 -0.88 -4.66
CA LEU A 937 25.94 0.23 -5.25
C LEU A 937 25.78 1.35 -4.22
N ASN A 938 26.24 2.54 -4.57
CA ASN A 938 25.90 3.76 -3.83
C ASN A 938 24.62 4.35 -4.44
N ILE A 939 23.53 4.31 -3.69
CA ILE A 939 22.19 4.69 -4.17
C ILE A 939 22.05 6.21 -4.35
N ASN A 940 22.92 7.01 -3.72
CA ASN A 940 22.87 8.47 -3.76
C ASN A 940 23.77 9.10 -4.84
N GLN A 941 24.65 8.34 -5.49
CA GLN A 941 25.48 8.88 -6.56
C GLN A 941 24.68 9.00 -7.86
N LYS A 942 24.52 10.24 -8.34
CA LYS A 942 24.05 10.52 -9.69
C LYS A 942 24.96 9.75 -10.67
N LYS A 943 24.35 8.99 -11.59
CA LYS A 943 25.06 8.63 -12.83
C LYS A 943 25.32 9.95 -13.57
N ASN A 944 26.58 10.37 -13.62
CA ASN A 944 27.01 11.49 -14.48
C ASN A 944 26.82 11.16 -15.95
#